data_AF-A0A926AAX9-F1
#
_entry.id   AF-A0A926AAX9-F1
#
_cell.length_a   1.000
_cell.length_b   1.000
_cell.length_c   1.000
_cell.angle_alpha   90.00
_cell.angle_beta   90.00
_cell.angle_gamma   90.00
#
_symmetry.space_group_name_H-M   'P 1'
#
loop_
_entity.id
_entity.type
_entity.pdbx_description
1 polymer ?
#
loop_
_entity_poly.entity_id
_entity_poly.type
_entity_poly.pdbx_seq_one_letter_code
_entity_poly.pdbx_strand_id
1 'polypeptide(L)'
;HFNALFERILRVDDDAHPAHAYQVSLGEPMDAARQPPPSDAPGIELLLLDAPDTKLNADALHTWDAQVVAARLRALVDGERLIYDKDHGITRPAQVGDCALLFQAMTHVTHYEDALAAAGIPYLTVAGKGYYNRQEVQDLLNLLRALVNPADDLALAAALRSPLFMLSDDALYALRLADATLGGLWTALGSAADNPYLPADQRPKVQFAHACLARLHPLAGRVTISELLRQALAETGFLATLTGLPHGAQRRGNVEKLLTKAHVSGKVTLSDFTAYLEDLSASEVREGGAPLAVEQVVRLMTVHASKGLEFPIVLLPDAAYAPRARTSDVLTVGNGMGCKIMDSTGAWVQPFAYRQAQHIAAQREDAERRRLLYVAATRAQDLLIISGAADTEKGTATGWLGWVLNALADDDLGIPISAPAYEPDAVRRPAVRPAAPAWESAAVRTGQPFQAEVRPAPPLLAAVAPRRLAQARHLAATVLADLGGAASPDADEADAARDRFRRRVLHDAPAVIHRAYYPPPVKGQQPVYRARQLGDLVHAALRWWSLPYEETMSAELRRDLLASYAWENGITSTLAIDHAVDRAMQLLERFTHTPLYASILAAQRAGLPILRELPFIYESDAHIVHGVIDILFQRADTPDERWTLADYKTSRLPRTVNSGGQASVALARHAVQYHVQVGIYAQAAAGYLGGQLPDVLIHYITYGQSVAVAPQAWQAALAHGIRPQIARLVK
;
A
#
# COMPACT_ATOMS: atom_id res chain seq x y z
N HIS A 1 8.96 26.51 39.72
CA HIS A 1 9.06 25.07 39.43
C HIS A 1 9.45 24.79 37.98
N PHE A 2 8.76 25.36 36.98
CA PHE A 2 9.07 25.17 35.56
C PHE A 2 10.53 25.48 35.17
N ASN A 3 11.03 26.68 35.49
CA ASN A 3 12.41 27.08 35.16
C ASN A 3 13.45 26.13 35.74
N ALA A 4 13.34 25.81 37.03
CA ALA A 4 14.25 24.87 37.71
C ALA A 4 14.23 23.46 37.07
N LEU A 5 13.05 22.98 36.67
CA LEU A 5 12.92 21.69 35.99
C LEU A 5 13.65 21.70 34.63
N PHE A 6 13.38 22.72 33.80
CA PHE A 6 13.94 22.76 32.44
C PHE A 6 15.41 23.21 32.39
N GLU A 7 15.90 23.97 33.36
CA GLU A 7 17.33 24.25 33.53
C GLU A 7 18.12 22.95 33.75
N ARG A 8 17.53 21.97 34.46
CA ARG A 8 18.16 20.65 34.67
C ARG A 8 18.03 19.73 33.46
N ILE A 9 16.97 19.84 32.65
CA ILE A 9 16.74 18.99 31.48
C ILE A 9 17.51 19.49 30.24
N LEU A 10 17.51 20.81 30.02
CA LEU A 10 18.16 21.50 28.90
C LEU A 10 19.59 21.85 29.28
N ARG A 11 20.49 20.88 29.15
CA ARG A 11 21.93 21.04 29.40
C ARG A 11 22.70 21.06 28.09
N VAL A 12 23.77 21.85 28.08
CA VAL A 12 24.76 21.89 27.02
C VAL A 12 26.01 21.23 27.58
N ASP A 13 26.44 20.14 26.96
CA ASP A 13 27.68 19.45 27.30
C ASP A 13 28.87 20.23 26.71
N ASP A 14 30.10 19.85 27.05
CA ASP A 14 31.32 20.52 26.57
C ASP A 14 31.39 20.60 25.02
N ASP A 15 32.14 21.56 24.47
CA ASP A 15 32.28 21.84 23.03
C ASP A 15 32.74 20.60 22.22
N ALA A 16 33.39 19.66 22.89
CA ALA A 16 33.82 18.38 22.32
C ALA A 16 32.65 17.39 22.05
N HIS A 17 31.44 17.66 22.54
CA HIS A 17 30.29 16.78 22.40
C HIS A 17 29.76 16.78 20.94
N PRO A 18 29.53 15.62 20.29
CA PRO A 18 29.19 15.56 18.87
C PRO A 18 27.83 16.19 18.49
N ALA A 19 26.98 16.40 19.49
CA ALA A 19 25.68 17.05 19.34
C ALA A 19 25.63 18.44 20.01
N HIS A 20 26.77 19.02 20.40
CA HIS A 20 26.85 20.34 21.07
C HIS A 20 26.03 21.40 20.32
N ALA A 21 26.19 21.51 19.00
CA ALA A 21 25.44 22.46 18.16
C ALA A 21 23.91 22.24 18.11
N TYR A 22 23.42 21.12 18.63
CA TYR A 22 21.99 20.76 18.68
C TYR A 22 21.43 20.80 20.10
N GLN A 23 22.29 20.99 21.11
CA GLN A 23 21.92 21.21 22.50
C GLN A 23 21.64 22.68 22.74
N VAL A 24 20.74 22.95 23.68
CA VAL A 24 20.32 24.30 24.05
C VAL A 24 20.16 24.33 25.56
N SER A 25 20.63 25.39 26.21
CA SER A 25 20.34 25.67 27.62
C SER A 25 19.07 26.51 27.73
N LEU A 26 18.40 26.48 28.88
CA LEU A 26 17.19 27.29 29.10
C LEU A 26 17.45 28.79 28.88
N GLY A 27 18.65 29.27 29.24
CA GLY A 27 19.00 30.68 29.12
C GLY A 27 18.39 31.50 30.25
N GLU A 28 17.65 32.56 29.90
CA GLU A 28 16.95 33.40 30.87
C GLU A 28 15.70 32.68 31.43
N PRO A 29 15.46 32.71 32.76
CA PRO A 29 14.26 32.15 33.35
C PRO A 29 13.00 32.75 32.71
N MET A 30 12.00 31.91 32.44
CA MET A 30 10.71 32.40 31.96
C MET A 30 9.90 32.98 33.11
N ASP A 31 9.47 34.23 32.96
CA ASP A 31 8.46 34.80 33.84
C ASP A 31 7.06 34.47 33.33
N ALA A 32 6.18 34.08 34.26
CA ALA A 32 4.78 33.95 33.95
C ALA A 32 4.25 35.33 33.55
N ALA A 33 3.71 35.45 32.34
CA ALA A 33 3.16 36.71 31.84
C ALA A 33 1.98 37.26 32.68
N ARG A 34 1.45 36.47 33.63
CA ARG A 34 0.27 36.81 34.44
C ARG A 34 0.58 36.71 35.93
N GLN A 35 0.27 37.77 36.67
CA GLN A 35 0.26 37.77 38.13
C GLN A 35 -0.98 38.52 38.67
N PRO A 36 -1.69 37.98 39.68
CA PRO A 36 -1.50 36.65 40.31
C PRO A 36 -2.02 35.48 39.45
N PRO A 37 -1.62 34.23 39.72
CA PRO A 37 -2.13 33.05 39.01
C PRO A 37 -3.63 32.82 39.28
N PRO A 38 -4.36 32.11 38.39
CA PRO A 38 -5.79 31.86 38.54
C PRO A 38 -6.14 30.90 39.71
N SER A 39 -5.15 30.18 40.25
CA SER A 39 -5.29 29.25 41.37
C SER A 39 -3.96 29.13 42.11
N ASP A 40 -4.03 28.85 43.42
CA ASP A 40 -2.86 28.49 44.25
C ASP A 40 -2.39 27.04 43.99
N ALA A 41 -3.14 26.28 43.20
CA ALA A 41 -2.79 24.92 42.84
C ALA A 41 -1.54 24.89 41.92
N PRO A 42 -0.68 23.87 42.06
CA PRO A 42 0.59 23.80 41.34
C PRO A 42 0.39 23.79 39.82
N GLY A 43 1.29 24.45 39.09
CA GLY A 43 1.25 24.56 37.62
C GLY A 43 1.78 23.34 36.87
N ILE A 44 2.36 22.37 37.58
CA ILE A 44 2.88 21.11 37.02
C ILE A 44 2.39 19.97 37.91
N GLU A 45 1.94 18.87 37.30
CA GLU A 45 1.51 17.64 37.98
C GLU A 45 2.07 16.40 37.25
N LEU A 46 2.49 15.39 38.00
CA LEU A 46 2.95 14.11 37.46
C LEU A 46 1.99 12.98 37.81
N LEU A 47 1.60 12.20 36.81
CA LEU A 47 0.82 10.97 36.94
C LEU A 47 1.76 9.79 36.67
N LEU A 48 2.21 9.12 37.73
CA LEU A 48 3.13 7.99 37.64
C LEU A 48 2.37 6.67 37.70
N LEU A 49 2.45 5.91 36.62
CA LEU A 49 1.86 4.58 36.55
C LEU A 49 2.86 3.56 37.05
N ASP A 50 2.63 3.08 38.27
CA ASP A 50 3.40 2.02 38.92
C ASP A 50 2.85 0.65 38.54
N ALA A 51 3.42 0.03 37.49
CA ALA A 51 2.91 -1.24 36.98
C ALA A 51 3.03 -2.35 38.04
N PRO A 52 1.97 -3.12 38.32
CA PRO A 52 2.03 -4.20 39.31
C PRO A 52 3.07 -5.27 38.92
N ASP A 53 3.56 -6.05 39.90
CA ASP A 53 4.55 -7.14 39.74
C ASP A 53 4.25 -8.12 38.58
N THR A 54 2.96 -8.23 38.20
CA THR A 54 2.54 -8.91 36.98
C THR A 54 2.80 -8.01 35.77
N LYS A 55 3.91 -8.27 35.06
CA LYS A 55 4.27 -7.60 33.80
C LYS A 55 3.06 -7.43 32.88
N LEU A 56 2.50 -6.22 32.86
CA LEU A 56 1.50 -5.81 31.88
C LEU A 56 2.15 -5.81 30.49
N ASN A 57 1.39 -6.21 29.48
CA ASN A 57 1.83 -6.01 28.10
C ASN A 57 1.70 -4.53 27.72
N ALA A 58 2.37 -4.11 26.64
CA ALA A 58 2.38 -2.70 26.22
C ALA A 58 0.97 -2.14 25.97
N ASP A 59 0.08 -2.94 25.38
CA ASP A 59 -1.29 -2.53 25.05
C ASP A 59 -2.13 -2.23 26.31
N ALA A 60 -2.02 -3.08 27.34
CA ALA A 60 -2.67 -2.88 28.63
C ALA A 60 -2.12 -1.65 29.37
N LEU A 61 -0.82 -1.39 29.25
CA LEU A 61 -0.17 -0.22 29.84
C LEU A 61 -0.67 1.09 29.19
N HIS A 62 -0.74 1.14 27.86
CA HIS A 62 -1.30 2.30 27.16
C HIS A 62 -2.78 2.52 27.48
N THR A 63 -3.54 1.44 27.62
CA THR A 63 -4.95 1.51 28.03
C THR A 63 -5.10 2.06 29.44
N TRP A 64 -4.23 1.64 30.37
CA TRP A 64 -4.25 2.15 31.74
C TRP A 64 -3.86 3.63 31.81
N ASP A 65 -2.80 4.05 31.10
CA ASP A 65 -2.41 5.47 31.00
C ASP A 65 -3.56 6.32 30.45
N ALA A 66 -4.20 5.86 29.39
CA ALA A 66 -5.36 6.53 28.81
C ALA A 66 -6.54 6.67 29.80
N GLN A 67 -6.81 5.66 30.62
CA GLN A 67 -7.86 5.70 31.64
C GLN A 67 -7.54 6.68 32.76
N VAL A 68 -6.29 6.68 33.26
CA VAL A 68 -5.81 7.61 34.29
C VAL A 68 -5.90 9.05 33.78
N VAL A 69 -5.43 9.30 32.56
CA VAL A 69 -5.49 10.61 31.91
C VAL A 69 -6.95 11.07 31.73
N ALA A 70 -7.85 10.19 31.27
CA ALA A 70 -9.26 10.52 31.10
C ALA A 70 -9.96 10.83 32.44
N ALA A 71 -9.66 10.06 33.50
CA ALA A 71 -10.19 10.29 34.84
C ALA A 71 -9.70 11.63 35.41
N ARG A 72 -8.42 11.95 35.24
CA ARG A 72 -7.87 13.23 35.69
C ARG A 72 -8.49 14.40 34.93
N LEU A 73 -8.65 14.28 33.61
CA LEU A 73 -9.29 15.31 32.79
C LEU A 73 -10.73 15.55 33.23
N ARG A 74 -11.49 14.48 33.51
CA ARG A 74 -12.86 14.57 34.06
C ARG A 74 -12.89 15.39 35.35
N ALA A 75 -12.02 15.09 36.31
CA ALA A 75 -11.95 15.83 37.57
C ALA A 75 -11.65 17.32 37.37
N LEU A 76 -10.75 17.67 36.44
CA LEU A 76 -10.42 19.06 36.13
C LEU A 76 -11.63 19.83 35.56
N VAL A 77 -12.35 19.23 34.61
CA VAL A 77 -13.51 19.88 33.97
C VAL A 77 -14.76 19.88 34.85
N ASP A 78 -14.81 19.02 35.87
CA ASP A 78 -15.88 19.01 36.88
C ASP A 78 -15.66 20.09 37.97
N GLY A 79 -14.63 20.92 37.83
CA GLY A 79 -14.46 22.16 38.61
C GLY A 79 -13.25 22.18 39.56
N GLU A 80 -12.40 21.15 39.58
CA GLU A 80 -11.21 21.12 40.44
C GLU A 80 -10.14 22.15 40.06
N ARG A 81 -10.20 22.71 38.85
CA ARG A 81 -9.22 23.68 38.36
C ARG A 81 -9.89 24.94 37.83
N LEU A 82 -9.41 26.09 38.32
CA LEU A 82 -9.67 27.39 37.72
C LEU A 82 -8.61 27.70 36.68
N ILE A 83 -9.03 28.30 35.58
CA ILE A 83 -8.17 28.80 34.49
C ILE A 83 -8.44 30.27 34.24
N TYR A 84 -7.49 30.94 33.58
CA TYR A 84 -7.68 32.32 33.15
C TYR A 84 -8.10 32.40 31.68
N ASP A 85 -9.32 32.88 31.43
CA ASP A 85 -9.85 33.12 30.09
C ASP A 85 -9.29 34.44 29.54
N LYS A 86 -8.34 34.35 28.60
CA LYS A 86 -7.66 35.53 28.01
C LYS A 86 -8.62 36.42 27.22
N ASP A 87 -9.62 35.84 26.58
CA ASP A 87 -10.52 36.55 25.67
C ASP A 87 -11.52 37.40 26.45
N HIS A 88 -11.93 36.91 27.63
CA HIS A 88 -12.91 37.58 28.49
C HIS A 88 -12.29 38.27 29.71
N GLY A 89 -11.01 38.03 30.00
CA GLY A 89 -10.31 38.62 31.14
C GLY A 89 -10.83 38.15 32.50
N ILE A 90 -11.37 36.93 32.59
CA ILE A 90 -11.98 36.37 33.80
C ILE A 90 -11.33 35.05 34.21
N THR A 91 -11.33 34.76 35.51
CA THR A 91 -11.01 33.44 36.04
C THR A 91 -12.28 32.60 36.11
N ARG A 92 -12.28 31.41 35.51
CA ARG A 92 -13.43 30.50 35.47
C ARG A 92 -13.01 29.04 35.65
N PRO A 93 -13.94 28.13 36.01
CA PRO A 93 -13.68 26.69 35.97
C PRO A 93 -13.23 26.24 34.57
N ALA A 94 -12.33 25.25 34.55
CA ALA A 94 -11.88 24.60 33.33
C ALA A 94 -13.03 23.90 32.59
N GLN A 95 -13.00 23.97 31.27
CA GLN A 95 -13.94 23.31 30.38
C GLN A 95 -13.19 22.37 29.45
N VAL A 96 -13.90 21.44 28.81
CA VAL A 96 -13.32 20.46 27.88
C VAL A 96 -12.56 21.14 26.72
N GLY A 97 -13.01 22.31 26.26
CA GLY A 97 -12.35 23.09 25.21
C GLY A 97 -11.01 23.72 25.61
N ASP A 98 -10.66 23.73 26.89
CA ASP A 98 -9.41 24.30 27.43
C ASP A 98 -8.26 23.28 27.45
N CYS A 99 -8.55 22.01 27.20
CA CYS A 99 -7.61 20.90 27.34
C CYS A 99 -7.04 20.44 26.00
N ALA A 100 -5.73 20.15 25.98
CA ALA A 100 -5.06 19.49 24.85
C ALA A 100 -4.19 18.32 25.32
N LEU A 101 -4.26 17.20 24.60
CA LEU A 101 -3.35 16.05 24.75
C LEU A 101 -2.32 16.13 23.62
N LEU A 102 -1.05 16.27 23.98
CA LEU A 102 0.05 16.40 23.02
C LEU A 102 0.92 15.16 23.00
N PHE A 103 0.99 14.51 21.83
CA PHE A 103 1.71 13.26 21.65
C PHE A 103 3.06 13.48 20.95
N GLN A 104 4.07 12.68 21.33
CA GLN A 104 5.30 12.51 20.56
C GLN A 104 5.00 11.88 19.19
N ALA A 105 4.13 10.86 19.17
CA ALA A 105 3.66 10.16 17.98
C ALA A 105 2.20 9.72 18.17
N MET A 106 1.41 9.75 17.10
CA MET A 106 -0.02 9.37 17.13
C MET A 106 -0.26 7.85 17.11
N THR A 107 0.78 7.03 17.29
CA THR A 107 0.70 5.56 17.14
C THR A 107 -0.33 4.92 18.06
N HIS A 108 -0.42 5.40 19.32
CA HIS A 108 -1.27 4.84 20.37
C HIS A 108 -2.45 5.76 20.72
N VAL A 109 -2.76 6.74 19.87
CA VAL A 109 -3.82 7.74 20.15
C VAL A 109 -5.20 7.10 20.36
N THR A 110 -5.46 5.95 19.73
CA THR A 110 -6.75 5.24 19.83
C THR A 110 -7.10 4.81 21.25
N HIS A 111 -6.13 4.46 22.09
CA HIS A 111 -6.39 4.13 23.50
C HIS A 111 -6.98 5.34 24.26
N TYR A 112 -6.45 6.53 23.98
CA TYR A 112 -6.92 7.80 24.56
C TYR A 112 -8.28 8.18 24.01
N GLU A 113 -8.52 7.98 22.71
CA GLU A 113 -9.84 8.18 22.10
C GLU A 113 -10.91 7.29 22.75
N ASP A 114 -10.61 6.01 22.95
CA ASP A 114 -11.51 5.05 23.60
C ASP A 114 -11.76 5.39 25.08
N ALA A 115 -10.72 5.80 25.82
CA ALA A 115 -10.85 6.18 27.22
C ALA A 115 -11.65 7.47 27.41
N LEU A 116 -11.40 8.49 26.59
CA LEU A 116 -12.19 9.73 26.60
C LEU A 116 -13.64 9.48 26.22
N ALA A 117 -13.88 8.64 25.19
CA ALA A 117 -15.23 8.21 24.82
C ALA A 117 -15.94 7.50 25.97
N ALA A 118 -15.27 6.55 26.64
CA ALA A 118 -15.82 5.80 27.77
C ALA A 118 -16.13 6.71 28.96
N ALA A 119 -15.30 7.73 29.19
CA ALA A 119 -15.52 8.74 30.22
C ALA A 119 -16.57 9.79 29.81
N GLY A 120 -17.15 9.74 28.61
CA GLY A 120 -18.12 10.72 28.11
C GLY A 120 -17.53 12.10 27.85
N ILE A 121 -16.23 12.18 27.55
CA ILE A 121 -15.50 13.43 27.28
C ILE A 121 -15.43 13.61 25.76
N PRO A 122 -15.98 14.70 25.19
CA PRO A 122 -15.90 14.96 23.77
C PRO A 122 -14.47 15.33 23.37
N TYR A 123 -13.99 14.75 22.26
CA TYR A 123 -12.62 14.96 21.79
C TYR A 123 -12.56 15.13 20.28
N LEU A 124 -11.48 15.75 19.81
CA LEU A 124 -11.15 15.95 18.41
C LEU A 124 -9.68 15.63 18.15
N THR A 125 -9.44 14.66 17.25
CA THR A 125 -8.08 14.29 16.84
C THR A 125 -7.65 15.14 15.64
N VAL A 126 -6.70 16.03 15.88
CA VAL A 126 -6.15 16.97 14.90
C VAL A 126 -4.99 16.33 14.16
N ALA A 127 -5.27 15.92 12.92
CA ALA A 127 -4.34 15.28 11.98
C ALA A 127 -3.68 13.99 12.49
N GLY A 128 -3.84 12.90 11.72
CA GLY A 128 -3.20 11.62 12.05
C GLY A 128 -3.53 10.54 11.03
N LYS A 129 -2.61 9.57 10.88
CA LYS A 129 -2.76 8.39 10.01
C LYS A 129 -4.05 7.58 10.28
N GLY A 130 -4.69 7.78 11.44
CA GLY A 130 -5.87 7.05 11.86
C GLY A 130 -7.16 7.37 11.08
N TYR A 131 -7.26 8.51 10.38
CA TYR A 131 -8.48 8.88 9.65
C TYR A 131 -8.86 7.83 8.59
N TYR A 132 -7.90 7.37 7.79
CA TYR A 132 -8.15 6.38 6.75
C TYR A 132 -8.39 4.98 7.33
N ASN A 133 -7.97 4.71 8.57
CA ASN A 133 -8.21 3.44 9.25
C ASN A 133 -9.57 3.40 9.98
N ARG A 134 -10.37 4.48 9.95
CA ARG A 134 -11.71 4.48 10.54
C ARG A 134 -12.61 3.50 9.79
N GLN A 135 -13.41 2.73 10.53
CA GLN A 135 -14.26 1.69 9.98
C GLN A 135 -15.17 2.22 8.87
N GLU A 136 -15.88 3.34 9.10
CA GLU A 136 -16.78 3.93 8.11
C GLU A 136 -16.09 4.42 6.83
N VAL A 137 -14.80 4.78 6.92
CA VAL A 137 -13.99 5.15 5.75
C VAL A 137 -13.59 3.87 5.00
N GLN A 138 -13.14 2.85 5.72
CA GLN A 138 -12.79 1.54 5.15
C GLN A 138 -13.99 0.86 4.47
N ASP A 139 -15.19 0.96 5.04
CA ASP A 139 -16.41 0.41 4.46
C ASP A 139 -16.69 0.98 3.06
N LEU A 140 -16.54 2.30 2.89
CA LEU A 140 -16.71 2.98 1.61
C LEU A 140 -15.58 2.69 0.62
N LEU A 141 -14.33 2.61 1.10
CA LEU A 141 -13.19 2.24 0.25
C LEU A 141 -13.33 0.79 -0.26
N ASN A 142 -13.79 -0.13 0.59
CA ASN A 142 -14.05 -1.52 0.19
C ASN A 142 -15.22 -1.62 -0.79
N LEU A 143 -16.27 -0.81 -0.61
CA LEU A 143 -17.33 -0.70 -1.62
C LEU A 143 -16.78 -0.25 -2.97
N LEU A 144 -15.97 0.82 -3.01
CA LEU A 144 -15.37 1.30 -4.26
C LEU A 144 -14.49 0.24 -4.92
N ARG A 145 -13.67 -0.46 -4.13
CA ARG A 145 -12.83 -1.58 -4.62
C ARG A 145 -13.67 -2.69 -5.24
N ALA A 146 -14.75 -3.09 -4.57
CA ALA A 146 -15.66 -4.12 -5.06
C ALA A 146 -16.37 -3.68 -6.35
N LEU A 147 -16.73 -2.41 -6.48
CA LEU A 147 -17.35 -1.87 -7.70
C LEU A 147 -16.38 -1.80 -8.88
N VAL A 148 -15.10 -1.45 -8.64
CA VAL A 148 -14.08 -1.39 -9.70
C VAL A 148 -13.60 -2.79 -10.10
N ASN A 149 -13.46 -3.69 -9.13
CA ASN A 149 -13.05 -5.06 -9.35
C ASN A 149 -14.03 -6.04 -8.68
N PRO A 150 -15.08 -6.49 -9.39
CA PRO A 150 -16.02 -7.50 -8.90
C PRO A 150 -15.39 -8.84 -8.48
N ALA A 151 -14.14 -9.11 -8.87
CA ALA A 151 -13.41 -10.30 -8.48
C ALA A 151 -12.64 -10.16 -7.15
N ASP A 152 -12.61 -8.97 -6.54
CA ASP A 152 -12.07 -8.76 -5.19
C ASP A 152 -13.08 -9.24 -4.13
N ASP A 153 -13.15 -10.56 -3.94
CA ASP A 153 -14.08 -11.21 -3.00
C ASP A 153 -13.93 -10.66 -1.56
N LEU A 154 -12.73 -10.24 -1.16
CA LEU A 154 -12.49 -9.71 0.18
C LEU A 154 -13.09 -8.31 0.34
N ALA A 155 -12.84 -7.41 -0.63
CA ALA A 155 -13.44 -6.08 -0.61
C ALA A 155 -14.98 -6.16 -0.68
N LEU A 156 -15.51 -7.05 -1.52
CA LEU A 156 -16.95 -7.27 -1.61
C LEU A 156 -17.53 -7.83 -0.31
N ALA A 157 -16.90 -8.83 0.30
CA ALA A 157 -17.35 -9.38 1.59
C ALA A 157 -17.33 -8.32 2.70
N ALA A 158 -16.28 -7.48 2.75
CA ALA A 158 -16.18 -6.39 3.71
C ALA A 158 -17.32 -5.37 3.52
N ALA A 159 -17.60 -4.97 2.27
CA ALA A 159 -18.71 -4.08 1.96
C ALA A 159 -20.06 -4.71 2.36
N LEU A 160 -20.30 -5.97 1.99
CA LEU A 160 -21.53 -6.70 2.30
C LEU A 160 -21.77 -6.87 3.82
N ARG A 161 -20.71 -7.10 4.60
CA ARG A 161 -20.77 -7.20 6.07
C ARG A 161 -21.01 -5.85 6.75
N SER A 162 -20.60 -4.75 6.12
CA SER A 162 -20.68 -3.41 6.69
C SER A 162 -22.13 -2.94 6.91
N PRO A 163 -22.36 -1.84 7.64
CA PRO A 163 -23.69 -1.24 7.80
C PRO A 163 -24.34 -0.78 6.48
N LEU A 164 -23.63 -0.79 5.34
CA LEU A 164 -24.20 -0.57 4.01
C LEU A 164 -25.25 -1.63 3.64
N PHE A 165 -24.98 -2.90 3.99
CA PHE A 165 -25.80 -4.05 3.55
C PHE A 165 -26.18 -5.02 4.68
N MET A 166 -25.42 -5.04 5.79
CA MET A 166 -25.73 -5.77 7.03
C MET A 166 -25.93 -7.29 6.86
N LEU A 167 -25.16 -7.91 5.95
CA LEU A 167 -25.14 -9.37 5.82
C LEU A 167 -24.40 -9.99 7.01
N SER A 168 -24.96 -11.04 7.58
CA SER A 168 -24.30 -11.84 8.62
C SER A 168 -23.19 -12.72 8.04
N ASP A 169 -22.28 -13.17 8.90
CA ASP A 169 -21.24 -14.14 8.51
C ASP A 169 -21.86 -15.44 7.96
N ASP A 170 -22.98 -15.88 8.53
CA ASP A 170 -23.75 -17.03 8.03
C ASP A 170 -24.31 -16.78 6.62
N ALA A 171 -24.77 -15.55 6.32
CA ALA A 171 -25.25 -15.20 4.98
C ALA A 171 -24.11 -15.19 3.95
N LEU A 172 -22.97 -14.60 4.31
CA LEU A 172 -21.76 -14.61 3.45
C LEU A 172 -21.27 -16.03 3.20
N TYR A 173 -21.28 -16.87 4.24
CA TYR A 173 -20.95 -18.28 4.15
C TYR A 173 -21.94 -19.04 3.25
N ALA A 174 -23.24 -18.80 3.42
CA ALA A 174 -24.29 -19.40 2.60
C ALA A 174 -24.15 -19.02 1.12
N LEU A 175 -23.86 -17.76 0.80
CA LEU A 175 -23.57 -17.31 -0.57
C LEU A 175 -22.42 -18.13 -1.18
N ARG A 176 -21.39 -18.42 -0.40
CA ARG A 176 -20.26 -19.23 -0.86
C ARG A 176 -20.60 -20.72 -1.05
N LEU A 177 -21.50 -21.27 -0.23
CA LEU A 177 -21.90 -22.67 -0.30
C LEU A 177 -22.74 -23.01 -1.55
N ALA A 178 -23.55 -22.07 -2.04
CA ALA A 178 -24.42 -22.31 -3.19
C ALA A 178 -23.68 -22.39 -4.53
N ASP A 179 -22.51 -21.77 -4.65
CA ASP A 179 -21.69 -21.83 -5.85
C ASP A 179 -20.54 -22.84 -5.70
N ALA A 180 -20.83 -24.10 -6.00
CA ALA A 180 -19.83 -25.17 -6.08
C ALA A 180 -18.87 -24.99 -7.29
N THR A 181 -19.18 -24.09 -8.21
CA THR A 181 -18.53 -23.91 -9.51
C THR A 181 -17.62 -22.69 -9.56
N LEU A 182 -16.57 -22.63 -8.73
CA LEU A 182 -15.40 -21.75 -8.95
C LEU A 182 -15.64 -20.23 -9.18
N GLY A 183 -16.88 -19.72 -9.11
CA GLY A 183 -17.25 -18.32 -9.34
C GLY A 183 -16.80 -17.41 -8.19
N GLY A 184 -16.82 -16.10 -8.41
CA GLY A 184 -16.56 -15.10 -7.36
C GLY A 184 -17.81 -14.87 -6.51
N LEU A 185 -17.64 -14.22 -5.34
CA LEU A 185 -18.73 -13.84 -4.45
C LEU A 185 -19.76 -12.93 -5.15
N TRP A 186 -19.33 -12.13 -6.13
CA TRP A 186 -20.21 -11.32 -6.96
C TRP A 186 -21.21 -12.16 -7.76
N THR A 187 -20.74 -13.23 -8.40
CA THR A 187 -21.61 -14.16 -9.16
C THR A 187 -22.58 -14.86 -8.21
N ALA A 188 -22.09 -15.32 -7.06
CA ALA A 188 -22.92 -15.97 -6.04
C ALA A 188 -24.02 -15.05 -5.50
N LEU A 189 -23.74 -13.74 -5.39
CA LEU A 189 -24.73 -12.75 -4.98
C LEU A 189 -25.86 -12.62 -6.03
N GLY A 190 -25.53 -12.69 -7.32
CA GLY A 190 -26.51 -12.62 -8.41
C GLY A 190 -27.39 -13.87 -8.56
N SER A 191 -26.91 -15.04 -8.13
CA SER A 191 -27.68 -16.30 -8.14
C SER A 191 -28.27 -16.68 -6.78
N ALA A 192 -28.23 -15.78 -5.80
CA ALA A 192 -28.59 -16.09 -4.42
C ALA A 192 -30.08 -16.39 -4.17
N ALA A 193 -30.98 -16.06 -5.12
CA ALA A 193 -32.42 -16.29 -4.99
C ALA A 193 -32.75 -17.77 -4.72
N ASP A 194 -32.03 -18.67 -5.40
CA ASP A 194 -32.24 -20.13 -5.33
C ASP A 194 -31.36 -20.81 -4.28
N ASN A 195 -30.65 -20.04 -3.45
CA ASN A 195 -29.74 -20.58 -2.45
C ASN A 195 -30.51 -21.19 -1.26
N PRO A 196 -30.47 -22.52 -1.05
CA PRO A 196 -31.20 -23.16 0.05
C PRO A 196 -30.55 -22.93 1.43
N TYR A 197 -29.28 -22.54 1.46
CA TYR A 197 -28.52 -22.31 2.70
C TYR A 197 -28.66 -20.89 3.24
N LEU A 198 -29.23 -19.96 2.45
CA LEU A 198 -29.34 -18.56 2.84
C LEU A 198 -30.46 -18.37 3.90
N PRO A 199 -30.14 -17.81 5.10
CA PRO A 199 -31.13 -17.55 6.14
C PRO A 199 -32.28 -16.67 5.64
N ALA A 200 -33.51 -16.99 6.05
CA ALA A 200 -34.71 -16.33 5.54
C ALA A 200 -34.71 -14.80 5.80
N ASP A 201 -34.21 -14.37 6.95
CA ASP A 201 -34.06 -12.96 7.33
C ASP A 201 -32.99 -12.21 6.53
N GLN A 202 -32.05 -12.93 5.90
CA GLN A 202 -30.95 -12.37 5.12
C GLN A 202 -31.29 -12.23 3.63
N ARG A 203 -32.31 -12.96 3.14
CA ARG A 203 -32.74 -12.92 1.72
C ARG A 203 -33.06 -11.50 1.22
N PRO A 204 -33.84 -10.65 1.93
CA PRO A 204 -34.12 -9.30 1.46
C PRO A 204 -32.86 -8.43 1.39
N LYS A 205 -31.93 -8.60 2.34
CA LYS A 205 -30.66 -7.86 2.37
C LYS A 205 -29.74 -8.22 1.22
N VAL A 206 -29.65 -9.51 0.90
CA VAL A 206 -28.91 -10.01 -0.26
C VAL A 206 -29.48 -9.48 -1.56
N GLN A 207 -30.81 -9.51 -1.72
CA GLN A 207 -31.49 -8.96 -2.90
C GLN A 207 -31.25 -7.45 -3.02
N PHE A 208 -31.34 -6.72 -1.91
CA PHE A 208 -31.04 -5.29 -1.85
C PHE A 208 -29.58 -5.01 -2.24
N ALA A 209 -28.62 -5.75 -1.67
CA ALA A 209 -27.20 -5.59 -1.97
C ALA A 209 -26.90 -5.88 -3.45
N HIS A 210 -27.44 -6.97 -4.00
CA HIS A 210 -27.31 -7.29 -5.42
C HIS A 210 -27.85 -6.16 -6.32
N ALA A 211 -29.07 -5.69 -6.04
CA ALA A 211 -29.71 -4.65 -6.84
C ALA A 211 -28.96 -3.31 -6.76
N CYS A 212 -28.48 -2.93 -5.58
CA CYS A 212 -27.67 -1.72 -5.36
C CYS A 212 -26.34 -1.81 -6.12
N LEU A 213 -25.60 -2.90 -5.95
CA LEU A 213 -24.31 -3.11 -6.62
C LEU A 213 -24.46 -3.17 -8.15
N ALA A 214 -25.53 -3.79 -8.66
CA ALA A 214 -25.82 -3.85 -10.10
C ALA A 214 -26.10 -2.46 -10.71
N ARG A 215 -26.64 -1.51 -9.94
CA ARG A 215 -26.84 -0.11 -10.38
C ARG A 215 -25.56 0.72 -10.30
N LEU A 216 -24.76 0.52 -9.26
CA LEU A 216 -23.54 1.29 -9.03
C LEU A 216 -22.37 0.85 -9.91
N HIS A 217 -22.25 -0.45 -10.20
CA HIS A 217 -21.10 -1.01 -10.93
C HIS A 217 -20.89 -0.40 -12.33
N PRO A 218 -21.93 -0.21 -13.17
CA PRO A 218 -21.78 0.41 -14.49
C PRO A 218 -21.27 1.87 -14.45
N LEU A 219 -21.37 2.54 -13.30
CA LEU A 219 -20.93 3.93 -13.11
C LEU A 219 -19.46 4.01 -12.71
N ALA A 220 -18.89 2.93 -12.17
CA ALA A 220 -17.49 2.89 -11.76
C ALA A 220 -16.56 3.19 -12.96
N GLY A 221 -15.66 4.16 -12.79
CA GLY A 221 -14.77 4.62 -13.86
C GLY A 221 -15.43 5.49 -14.94
N ARG A 222 -16.74 5.77 -14.86
CA ARG A 222 -17.47 6.66 -15.79
C ARG A 222 -17.92 7.97 -15.16
N VAL A 223 -18.17 7.97 -13.85
CA VAL A 223 -18.49 9.16 -13.06
C VAL A 223 -17.38 9.43 -12.04
N THR A 224 -17.36 10.63 -11.46
CA THR A 224 -16.40 10.94 -10.38
C THR A 224 -16.66 10.06 -9.16
N ILE A 225 -15.61 9.77 -8.39
CA ILE A 225 -15.73 9.01 -7.13
C ILE A 225 -16.71 9.70 -6.16
N SER A 226 -16.73 11.04 -6.16
CA SER A 226 -17.66 11.82 -5.36
C SER A 226 -19.12 11.55 -5.73
N GLU A 227 -19.42 11.44 -7.02
CA GLU A 227 -20.76 11.12 -7.51
C GLU A 227 -21.14 9.67 -7.22
N LEU A 228 -20.22 8.73 -7.47
CA LEU A 228 -20.44 7.32 -7.16
C LEU A 228 -20.72 7.08 -5.67
N LEU A 229 -19.95 7.73 -4.78
CA LEU A 229 -20.18 7.68 -3.34
C LEU A 229 -21.51 8.32 -2.95
N ARG A 230 -21.89 9.48 -3.51
CA ARG A 230 -23.19 10.11 -3.22
C ARG A 230 -24.35 9.19 -3.55
N GLN A 231 -24.31 8.54 -4.71
CA GLN A 231 -25.35 7.58 -5.11
C GLN A 231 -25.38 6.37 -4.18
N ALA A 232 -24.21 5.78 -3.86
CA ALA A 232 -24.13 4.68 -2.92
C ALA A 232 -24.71 5.03 -1.53
N LEU A 233 -24.40 6.20 -1.00
CA LEU A 233 -24.91 6.67 0.29
C LEU A 233 -26.42 6.92 0.26
N ALA A 234 -26.95 7.44 -0.86
CA ALA A 234 -28.37 7.67 -1.04
C ALA A 234 -29.15 6.34 -1.14
N GLU A 235 -28.64 5.37 -1.89
CA GLU A 235 -29.29 4.07 -2.06
C GLU A 235 -29.28 3.24 -0.77
N THR A 236 -28.16 3.25 -0.03
CA THR A 236 -27.99 2.43 1.18
C THR A 236 -28.50 3.09 2.46
N GLY A 237 -28.73 4.40 2.45
CA GLY A 237 -29.07 5.15 3.66
C GLY A 237 -27.93 5.19 4.69
N PHE A 238 -26.69 4.92 4.28
CA PHE A 238 -25.55 4.70 5.18
C PHE A 238 -25.33 5.83 6.19
N LEU A 239 -25.47 7.10 5.77
CA LEU A 239 -25.32 8.24 6.67
C LEU A 239 -26.35 8.23 7.81
N ALA A 240 -27.58 7.82 7.52
CA ALA A 240 -28.62 7.69 8.55
C ALA A 240 -28.30 6.54 9.52
N THR A 241 -27.87 5.39 8.97
CA THR A 241 -27.42 4.24 9.77
C THR A 241 -26.27 4.62 10.71
N LEU A 242 -25.23 5.29 10.19
CA LEU A 242 -24.10 5.73 11.00
C LEU A 242 -24.51 6.70 12.11
N THR A 243 -25.46 7.60 11.83
CA THR A 243 -25.94 8.59 12.81
C THR A 243 -26.59 7.92 14.03
N GLY A 244 -27.23 6.75 13.84
CA GLY A 244 -27.84 5.96 14.92
C GLY A 244 -26.86 5.09 15.72
N LEU A 245 -25.59 4.99 15.31
CA LEU A 245 -24.56 4.20 16.02
C LEU A 245 -23.88 5.02 17.13
N PRO A 246 -23.20 4.36 18.08
CA PRO A 246 -22.32 5.05 19.02
C PRO A 246 -21.31 5.96 18.29
N HIS A 247 -21.20 7.20 18.77
CA HIS A 247 -20.41 8.27 18.14
C HIS A 247 -20.87 8.61 16.71
N GLY A 248 -22.17 8.48 16.42
CA GLY A 248 -22.71 8.64 15.07
C GLY A 248 -22.44 9.99 14.41
N ALA A 249 -22.44 11.09 15.16
CA ALA A 249 -22.08 12.41 14.65
C ALA A 249 -20.63 12.46 14.11
N GLN A 250 -19.68 11.83 14.82
CA GLN A 250 -18.28 11.74 14.40
C GLN A 250 -18.13 10.86 13.16
N ARG A 251 -18.78 9.68 13.14
CA ARG A 251 -18.75 8.76 11.99
C ARG A 251 -19.33 9.41 10.74
N ARG A 252 -20.46 10.11 10.89
CA ARG A 252 -21.05 10.90 9.82
C ARG A 252 -20.08 11.98 9.32
N GLY A 253 -19.48 12.75 10.22
CA GLY A 253 -18.48 13.77 9.88
C GLY A 253 -17.27 13.20 9.12
N ASN A 254 -16.83 11.99 9.46
CA ASN A 254 -15.76 11.30 8.72
C ASN A 254 -16.17 10.97 7.28
N VAL A 255 -17.40 10.48 7.06
CA VAL A 255 -17.89 10.21 5.70
C VAL A 255 -18.09 11.51 4.90
N GLU A 256 -18.63 12.57 5.51
CA GLU A 256 -18.79 13.88 4.87
C GLU A 256 -17.44 14.51 4.49
N LYS A 257 -16.41 14.32 5.34
CA LYS A 257 -15.03 14.70 5.04
C LYS A 257 -14.49 13.91 3.84
N LEU A 258 -14.75 12.60 3.75
CA LEU A 258 -14.34 11.79 2.59
C LEU A 258 -15.03 12.25 1.31
N LEU A 259 -16.33 12.56 1.36
CA LEU A 259 -17.08 13.10 0.24
C LEU A 259 -16.52 14.43 -0.24
N THR A 260 -16.18 15.32 0.68
CA THR A 260 -15.54 16.62 0.37
C THR A 260 -14.20 16.39 -0.32
N LYS A 261 -13.35 15.50 0.20
CA LYS A 261 -12.07 15.13 -0.43
C LYS A 261 -12.27 14.55 -1.84
N ALA A 262 -13.23 13.64 -2.00
CA ALA A 262 -13.57 13.06 -3.29
C ALA A 262 -14.06 14.13 -4.28
N HIS A 263 -14.88 15.08 -3.82
CA HIS A 263 -15.38 16.19 -4.64
C HIS A 263 -14.25 17.09 -5.13
N VAL A 264 -13.40 17.55 -4.21
CA VAL A 264 -12.24 18.41 -4.52
C VAL A 264 -11.25 17.70 -5.44
N SER A 265 -11.05 16.40 -5.28
CA SER A 265 -10.10 15.63 -6.09
C SER A 265 -10.48 15.56 -7.57
N GLY A 266 -11.78 15.61 -7.89
CA GLY A 266 -12.32 15.42 -9.25
C GLY A 266 -12.00 14.07 -9.89
N LYS A 267 -11.44 13.10 -9.14
CA LYS A 267 -10.95 11.83 -9.71
C LYS A 267 -12.10 10.92 -10.13
N VAL A 268 -11.88 10.21 -11.22
CA VAL A 268 -12.81 9.24 -11.82
C VAL A 268 -12.38 7.80 -11.53
N THR A 269 -11.08 7.52 -11.56
CA THR A 269 -10.56 6.17 -11.28
C THR A 269 -10.28 6.02 -9.78
N LEU A 270 -10.46 4.78 -9.28
CA LEU A 270 -10.12 4.46 -7.89
C LEU A 270 -8.63 4.56 -7.64
N SER A 271 -7.78 4.11 -8.57
CA SER A 271 -6.32 4.15 -8.41
C SER A 271 -5.79 5.58 -8.26
N ASP A 272 -6.28 6.52 -9.07
CA ASP A 272 -5.90 7.93 -8.95
C ASP A 272 -6.42 8.56 -7.65
N PHE A 273 -7.61 8.13 -7.22
CA PHE A 273 -8.19 8.59 -5.96
C PHE A 273 -7.43 8.04 -4.74
N THR A 274 -7.05 6.75 -4.73
CA THR A 274 -6.25 6.17 -3.65
C THR A 274 -4.87 6.80 -3.60
N ALA A 275 -4.21 7.01 -4.74
CA ALA A 275 -2.93 7.73 -4.79
C ALA A 275 -3.07 9.17 -4.25
N TYR A 276 -4.14 9.88 -4.64
CA TYR A 276 -4.47 11.20 -4.09
C TYR A 276 -4.67 11.16 -2.56
N LEU A 277 -5.36 10.15 -2.02
CA LEU A 277 -5.55 10.01 -0.58
C LEU A 277 -4.23 9.67 0.15
N GLU A 278 -3.36 8.88 -0.46
CA GLU A 278 -2.03 8.55 0.07
C GLU A 278 -1.13 9.78 0.12
N ASP A 279 -1.09 10.56 -0.96
CA ASP A 279 -0.36 11.84 -1.03
C ASP A 279 -0.89 12.83 0.01
N LEU A 280 -2.22 12.96 0.11
CA LEU A 280 -2.86 13.84 1.08
C LEU A 280 -2.62 13.35 2.51
N SER A 281 -2.62 12.04 2.75
CA SER A 281 -2.25 11.46 4.05
C SER A 281 -0.80 11.77 4.40
N ALA A 282 0.11 11.67 3.43
CA ALA A 282 1.53 11.93 3.63
C ALA A 282 1.81 13.43 3.83
N SER A 283 0.98 14.31 3.26
CA SER A 283 1.04 15.77 3.42
C SER A 283 0.30 16.25 4.68
N GLU A 284 -0.86 15.71 5.05
CA GLU A 284 -1.55 16.03 6.33
C GLU A 284 -0.69 15.67 7.55
N VAL A 285 0.12 14.61 7.46
CA VAL A 285 1.13 14.26 8.47
C VAL A 285 2.28 15.29 8.52
N ARG A 286 2.57 15.97 7.41
CA ARG A 286 3.64 17.00 7.32
C ARG A 286 3.15 18.40 7.67
N GLU A 287 1.91 18.75 7.35
CA GLU A 287 1.44 20.14 7.33
C GLU A 287 0.41 20.48 8.42
N GLY A 288 -0.09 19.52 9.20
CA GLY A 288 -0.85 19.79 10.42
C GLY A 288 -1.93 20.88 10.26
N GLY A 289 -2.83 20.72 9.28
CA GLY A 289 -3.84 21.73 8.97
C GLY A 289 -4.70 22.11 10.19
N ALA A 290 -4.95 23.41 10.35
CA ALA A 290 -5.77 23.97 11.42
C ALA A 290 -7.17 23.30 11.43
N PRO A 291 -7.62 22.76 12.57
CA PRO A 291 -8.97 22.20 12.66
C PRO A 291 -10.02 23.28 12.38
N LEU A 292 -11.10 22.88 11.71
CA LEU A 292 -12.38 23.58 11.83
C LEU A 292 -12.69 23.75 13.33
N ALA A 293 -12.98 24.98 13.74
CA ALA A 293 -13.24 25.35 15.13
C ALA A 293 -14.48 24.62 15.66
N VAL A 294 -14.28 23.43 16.21
CA VAL A 294 -15.27 22.77 17.06
C VAL A 294 -14.98 23.24 18.48
N GLU A 295 -15.88 24.06 19.01
CA GLU A 295 -15.82 24.51 20.40
C GLU A 295 -16.14 23.35 21.35
N GLN A 296 -15.61 23.41 22.58
CA GLN A 296 -15.94 22.45 23.67
C GLN A 296 -15.54 20.99 23.42
N VAL A 297 -14.32 20.76 22.90
CA VAL A 297 -13.74 19.41 22.76
C VAL A 297 -12.29 19.39 23.21
N VAL A 298 -11.85 18.26 23.77
CA VAL A 298 -10.45 18.01 24.07
C VAL A 298 -9.69 17.77 22.76
N ARG A 299 -8.61 18.51 22.51
CA ARG A 299 -7.84 18.37 21.26
C ARG A 299 -6.69 17.36 21.42
N LEU A 300 -6.65 16.34 20.57
CA LEU A 300 -5.57 15.34 20.53
C LEU A 300 -4.70 15.64 19.31
N MET A 301 -3.42 15.96 19.52
CA MET A 301 -2.53 16.37 18.43
C MET A 301 -1.06 16.04 18.71
N THR A 302 -0.21 16.11 17.69
CA THR A 302 1.24 16.00 17.92
C THR A 302 1.81 17.31 18.46
N VAL A 303 2.93 17.23 19.19
CA VAL A 303 3.66 18.44 19.65
C VAL A 303 4.12 19.33 18.49
N HIS A 304 4.40 18.74 17.32
CA HIS A 304 4.75 19.53 16.14
C HIS A 304 3.57 20.37 15.65
N ALA A 305 2.35 19.81 15.66
CA ALA A 305 1.13 20.50 15.26
C ALA A 305 0.66 21.57 16.27
N SER A 306 1.16 21.54 17.52
CA SER A 306 0.84 22.55 18.53
C SER A 306 1.77 23.75 18.53
N LYS A 307 2.82 23.79 17.67
CA LYS A 307 3.72 24.93 17.58
C LYS A 307 2.95 26.21 17.25
N GLY A 308 3.13 27.24 18.07
CA GLY A 308 2.43 28.53 17.93
C GLY A 308 1.01 28.54 18.51
N LEU A 309 0.49 27.41 19.00
CA LEU A 309 -0.74 27.35 19.77
C LEU A 309 -0.43 27.37 21.27
N GLU A 310 -1.43 27.70 22.08
CA GLU A 310 -1.35 27.64 23.54
C GLU A 310 -2.69 27.14 24.09
N PHE A 311 -2.64 26.42 25.21
CA PHE A 311 -3.83 25.88 25.87
C PHE A 311 -3.74 26.14 27.38
N PRO A 312 -4.86 26.49 28.05
CA PRO A 312 -4.91 26.57 29.50
C PRO A 312 -4.36 25.31 30.18
N ILE A 313 -4.76 24.14 29.70
CA ILE A 313 -4.34 22.84 30.25
C ILE A 313 -3.72 21.97 29.15
N VAL A 314 -2.50 21.50 29.37
CA VAL A 314 -1.78 20.58 28.48
C VAL A 314 -1.43 19.30 29.21
N LEU A 315 -1.76 18.17 28.59
CA LEU A 315 -1.41 16.84 29.04
C LEU A 315 -0.40 16.22 28.06
N LEU A 316 0.70 15.69 28.60
CA LEU A 316 1.71 14.92 27.89
C LEU A 316 1.56 13.43 28.28
N PRO A 317 0.64 12.70 27.64
CA PRO A 317 0.45 11.28 27.90
C PRO A 317 1.59 10.44 27.30
N ASP A 318 1.72 9.18 27.75
CA ASP A 318 2.75 8.23 27.29
C ASP A 318 4.17 8.83 27.32
N ALA A 319 4.50 9.61 28.35
CA ALA A 319 5.77 10.30 28.47
C ALA A 319 6.97 9.35 28.60
N ALA A 320 6.71 8.09 28.97
CA ALA A 320 7.71 7.01 28.99
C ALA A 320 8.11 6.54 27.59
N TYR A 321 7.31 6.86 26.56
CA TYR A 321 7.57 6.49 25.17
C TYR A 321 8.96 6.93 24.70
N ALA A 322 9.71 5.95 24.20
CA ALA A 322 10.97 6.15 23.51
C ALA A 322 10.87 5.50 22.13
N PRO A 323 11.03 6.27 21.03
CA PRO A 323 11.04 5.69 19.70
C PRO A 323 12.21 4.70 19.58
N ARG A 324 11.98 3.59 18.89
CA ARG A 324 13.09 2.72 18.48
C ARG A 324 13.97 3.49 17.51
N ALA A 325 15.28 3.47 17.75
CA ALA A 325 16.26 4.02 16.83
C ALA A 325 16.00 3.45 15.43
N ARG A 326 15.73 4.33 14.47
CA ARG A 326 15.54 3.91 13.08
C ARG A 326 16.86 3.39 12.55
N THR A 327 16.93 2.09 12.28
CA THR A 327 18.11 1.46 11.70
C THR A 327 18.04 1.58 10.18
N SER A 328 18.74 2.56 9.62
CA SER A 328 19.00 2.64 8.19
C SER A 328 20.28 1.90 7.84
N ASP A 329 20.39 1.37 6.63
CA ASP A 329 21.66 0.79 6.13
C ASP A 329 22.70 1.88 5.82
N VAL A 330 22.25 3.12 5.66
CA VAL A 330 23.10 4.31 5.47
C VAL A 330 22.64 5.43 6.40
N LEU A 331 23.58 6.03 7.12
CA LEU A 331 23.38 7.19 7.99
C LEU A 331 24.24 8.35 7.51
N THR A 332 23.69 9.55 7.50
CA THR A 332 24.41 10.79 7.16
C THR A 332 24.73 11.58 8.43
N VAL A 333 25.98 12.02 8.58
CA VAL A 333 26.40 12.86 9.71
C VAL A 333 27.25 14.01 9.19
N GLY A 334 26.71 15.22 9.25
CA GLY A 334 27.34 16.41 8.64
C GLY A 334 27.44 16.21 7.12
N ASN A 335 28.66 16.36 6.58
CA ASN A 335 28.95 16.12 5.16
C ASN A 335 29.41 14.68 4.87
N GLY A 336 29.43 13.80 5.88
CA GLY A 336 29.88 12.41 5.76
C GLY A 336 28.72 11.40 5.78
N MET A 337 29.04 10.15 5.42
CA MET A 337 28.11 9.02 5.53
C MET A 337 28.77 7.80 6.17
N GLY A 338 27.99 7.03 6.92
CA GLY A 338 28.35 5.71 7.42
C GLY A 338 27.37 4.66 6.87
N CYS A 339 27.88 3.59 6.28
CA CYS A 339 27.08 2.50 5.74
C CYS A 339 27.41 1.17 6.41
N LYS A 340 26.40 0.30 6.55
CA LYS A 340 26.65 -1.12 6.78
C LYS A 340 27.31 -1.69 5.54
N ILE A 341 28.23 -2.62 5.73
CA ILE A 341 28.87 -3.32 4.61
C ILE A 341 28.63 -4.81 4.74
N MET A 342 28.72 -5.50 3.62
CA MET A 342 28.67 -6.96 3.61
C MET A 342 30.11 -7.47 3.73
N ASP A 343 30.36 -8.37 4.68
CA ASP A 343 31.65 -9.03 4.79
C ASP A 343 31.82 -10.13 3.73
N SER A 344 32.98 -10.79 3.72
CA SER A 344 33.29 -11.87 2.78
C SER A 344 32.39 -13.10 2.90
N THR A 345 31.63 -13.22 3.98
CA THR A 345 30.66 -14.32 4.23
C THR A 345 29.26 -13.99 3.74
N GLY A 346 29.02 -12.75 3.32
CA GLY A 346 27.68 -12.28 2.94
C GLY A 346 26.87 -11.71 4.10
N ALA A 347 27.47 -11.57 5.29
CA ALA A 347 26.80 -11.03 6.47
C ALA A 347 26.91 -9.50 6.52
N TRP A 348 25.84 -8.83 6.95
CA TRP A 348 25.87 -7.39 7.22
C TRP A 348 26.65 -7.11 8.50
N VAL A 349 27.72 -6.34 8.36
CA VAL A 349 28.52 -5.85 9.49
C VAL A 349 28.36 -4.33 9.62
N GLN A 350 28.60 -3.83 10.83
CA GLN A 350 28.55 -2.41 11.17
C GLN A 350 29.99 -1.88 11.37
N PRO A 351 30.62 -1.30 10.34
CA PRO A 351 31.96 -0.71 10.47
C PRO A 351 32.00 0.39 11.52
N PHE A 352 33.21 0.73 11.97
CA PHE A 352 33.42 1.83 12.90
C PHE A 352 32.72 3.12 12.43
N ALA A 353 32.86 3.49 11.15
CA ALA A 353 32.21 4.67 10.59
C ALA A 353 30.67 4.65 10.72
N TYR A 354 30.03 3.49 10.55
CA TYR A 354 28.59 3.34 10.77
C TYR A 354 28.22 3.48 12.25
N ARG A 355 28.96 2.81 13.15
CA ARG A 355 28.70 2.89 14.60
C ARG A 355 28.92 4.30 15.14
N GLN A 356 29.95 4.99 14.65
CA GLN A 356 30.19 6.39 14.97
C GLN A 356 29.06 7.29 14.45
N ALA A 357 28.63 7.09 13.20
CA ALA A 357 27.50 7.83 12.63
C ALA A 357 26.21 7.59 13.43
N GLN A 358 25.96 6.35 13.84
CA GLN A 358 24.82 5.96 14.67
C GLN A 358 24.87 6.64 16.05
N HIS A 359 26.04 6.66 16.69
CA HIS A 359 26.21 7.32 17.99
C HIS A 359 25.92 8.83 17.92
N ILE A 360 26.46 9.51 16.91
CA ILE A 360 26.24 10.95 16.71
C ILE A 360 24.77 11.23 16.37
N ALA A 361 24.15 10.43 15.50
CA ALA A 361 22.74 10.57 15.16
C ALA A 361 21.84 10.41 16.40
N ALA A 362 22.13 9.43 17.26
CA ALA A 362 21.40 9.20 18.50
C ALA A 362 21.52 10.40 19.47
N GLN A 363 22.70 10.99 19.62
CA GLN A 363 22.91 12.18 20.45
C GLN A 363 22.16 13.41 19.90
N ARG A 364 22.12 13.59 18.58
CA ARG A 364 21.33 14.66 17.94
C ARG A 364 19.84 14.47 18.15
N GLU A 365 19.36 13.23 18.01
CA GLU A 365 17.96 12.88 18.26
C GLU A 365 17.57 13.10 19.73
N ASP A 366 18.45 12.76 20.68
CA ASP A 366 18.27 13.04 22.11
C ASP A 366 18.10 14.56 22.36
N ALA A 367 19.01 15.37 21.82
CA ALA A 367 18.98 16.83 21.96
C ALA A 367 17.72 17.46 21.32
N GLU A 368 17.29 16.98 20.15
CA GLU A 368 16.02 17.38 19.54
C GLU A 368 14.81 17.00 20.40
N ARG A 369 14.79 15.79 20.96
CA ARG A 369 13.69 15.31 21.79
C ARG A 369 13.57 16.08 23.11
N ARG A 370 14.67 16.54 23.70
CA ARG A 370 14.66 17.45 24.87
C ARG A 370 14.06 18.80 24.53
N ARG A 371 14.43 19.38 23.37
CA ARG A 371 13.81 20.60 22.84
C ARG A 371 12.32 20.40 22.56
N LEU A 372 11.94 19.24 22.04
CA LEU A 372 10.53 18.91 21.79
C LEU A 372 9.72 18.83 23.10
N LEU A 373 10.26 18.25 24.17
CA LEU A 373 9.64 18.27 25.50
C LEU A 373 9.43 19.72 25.99
N TYR A 374 10.44 20.57 25.84
CA TYR A 374 10.32 21.99 26.19
C TYR A 374 9.23 22.71 25.37
N VAL A 375 9.18 22.48 24.06
CA VAL A 375 8.12 23.02 23.20
C VAL A 375 6.74 22.56 23.66
N ALA A 376 6.60 21.27 24.00
CA ALA A 376 5.34 20.70 24.49
C ALA A 376 4.90 21.34 25.82
N ALA A 377 5.84 21.44 26.77
CA ALA A 377 5.60 21.96 28.09
C ALA A 377 5.25 23.46 28.09
N THR A 378 5.89 24.26 27.23
CA THR A 378 5.58 25.68 27.03
C THR A 378 4.26 25.94 26.29
N ARG A 379 3.54 24.91 25.83
CA ARG A 379 2.18 25.08 25.31
C ARG A 379 1.16 25.28 26.43
N ALA A 380 1.51 24.87 27.66
CA ALA A 380 0.66 25.00 28.84
C ALA A 380 0.68 26.44 29.34
N GLN A 381 -0.49 26.98 29.62
CA GLN A 381 -0.62 28.30 30.23
C GLN A 381 -0.79 28.24 31.75
N ASP A 382 -1.68 27.38 32.24
CA ASP A 382 -2.06 27.33 33.66
C ASP A 382 -1.75 25.98 34.32
N LEU A 383 -1.76 24.87 33.56
CA LEU A 383 -1.44 23.54 34.08
C LEU A 383 -0.78 22.64 33.01
N LEU A 384 0.36 22.06 33.37
CA LEU A 384 1.04 20.98 32.65
C LEU A 384 0.91 19.66 33.41
N ILE A 385 0.38 18.62 32.77
CA ILE A 385 0.33 17.26 33.32
C ILE A 385 1.23 16.36 32.49
N ILE A 386 2.08 15.56 33.14
CA ILE A 386 2.92 14.57 32.46
C ILE A 386 2.54 13.20 33.00
N SER A 387 2.12 12.29 32.12
CA SER A 387 1.67 10.94 32.48
C SER A 387 2.54 9.89 31.83
N GLY A 388 2.86 8.83 32.55
CA GLY A 388 3.53 7.68 31.97
C GLY A 388 3.96 6.63 33.00
N ALA A 389 4.36 5.47 32.49
CA ALA A 389 4.79 4.35 33.31
C ALA A 389 6.26 4.45 33.74
N ALA A 390 6.52 4.16 35.00
CA ALA A 390 7.87 4.05 35.56
C ALA A 390 8.12 2.64 36.11
N ASP A 391 9.36 2.17 36.02
CA ASP A 391 9.82 0.96 36.71
C ASP A 391 10.22 1.36 38.13
N THR A 392 9.32 1.14 39.09
CA THR A 392 9.48 1.51 40.49
C THR A 392 10.49 0.62 41.22
N GLU A 393 10.66 -0.65 40.83
CA GLU A 393 11.68 -1.54 41.39
C GLU A 393 13.10 -1.00 41.14
N LYS A 394 13.32 -0.39 39.96
CA LYS A 394 14.62 0.21 39.60
C LYS A 394 14.69 1.71 39.82
N GLY A 395 13.56 2.36 40.13
CA GLY A 395 13.46 3.82 40.23
C GLY A 395 13.80 4.52 38.90
N THR A 396 13.48 3.89 37.75
CA THR A 396 13.87 4.42 36.43
C THR A 396 12.68 4.51 35.48
N ALA A 397 12.65 5.56 34.68
CA ALA A 397 11.75 5.67 33.54
C ALA A 397 12.53 6.03 32.27
N THR A 398 11.94 5.77 31.11
CA THR A 398 12.52 6.14 29.82
C THR A 398 11.86 7.39 29.25
N GLY A 399 12.40 7.88 28.13
CA GLY A 399 11.80 8.99 27.39
C GLY A 399 11.74 10.29 28.18
N TRP A 400 10.66 11.05 27.99
CA TRP A 400 10.45 12.33 28.66
C TRP A 400 10.24 12.16 30.16
N LEU A 401 9.53 11.10 30.57
CA LEU A 401 9.32 10.81 31.98
C LEU A 401 10.64 10.57 32.71
N GLY A 402 11.56 9.82 32.10
CA GLY A 402 12.90 9.59 32.64
C GLY A 402 13.68 10.88 32.89
N TRP A 403 13.65 11.83 31.96
CA TRP A 403 14.33 13.12 32.14
C TRP A 403 13.70 13.98 33.23
N VAL A 404 12.37 13.96 33.35
CA VAL A 404 11.64 14.69 34.40
C VAL A 404 11.97 14.10 35.77
N LEU A 405 11.90 12.77 35.93
CA LEU A 405 12.23 12.10 37.19
C LEU A 405 13.69 12.32 37.59
N ASN A 406 14.64 12.21 36.65
CA ASN A 406 16.05 12.48 36.93
C ASN A 406 16.31 13.93 37.36
N ALA A 407 15.56 14.89 36.81
CA ALA A 407 15.68 16.29 37.23
C ALA A 407 15.11 16.55 38.63
N LEU A 408 14.25 15.66 39.14
CA LEU A 408 13.63 15.73 40.47
C LEU A 408 14.39 14.95 41.54
N ALA A 409 15.31 14.06 41.17
CA ALA A 409 15.98 13.15 42.11
C ALA A 409 16.82 13.83 43.20
N ASP A 410 17.31 15.05 42.95
CA ASP A 410 18.26 15.74 43.83
C ASP A 410 17.64 16.85 44.71
N ASP A 411 16.42 17.33 44.41
CA ASP A 411 15.71 18.35 45.22
C ASP A 411 14.20 18.22 45.08
N ASP A 412 13.47 18.41 46.19
CA ASP A 412 12.01 18.52 46.17
C ASP A 412 11.60 19.87 45.54
N LEU A 413 11.24 19.84 44.25
CA LEU A 413 10.72 21.00 43.52
C LEU A 413 9.23 21.28 43.84
N GLY A 414 8.62 20.60 44.81
CA GLY A 414 7.23 20.81 45.20
C GLY A 414 6.23 20.46 44.09
N ILE A 415 6.60 19.57 43.16
CA ILE A 415 5.74 19.09 42.07
C ILE A 415 4.93 17.89 42.60
N PRO A 416 3.59 17.94 42.61
CA PRO A 416 2.78 16.81 43.04
C PRO A 416 2.97 15.61 42.14
N ILE A 417 3.15 14.47 42.78
CA ILE A 417 3.23 13.16 42.16
C ILE A 417 2.02 12.35 42.63
N SER A 418 1.17 11.94 41.70
CA SER A 418 0.08 11.01 41.95
C SER A 418 0.45 9.64 41.37
N ALA A 419 0.25 8.59 42.16
CA ALA A 419 0.46 7.20 41.75
C ALA A 419 -0.88 6.44 41.80
N PRO A 420 -1.78 6.64 40.81
CA PRO A 420 -3.07 5.97 40.78
C PRO A 420 -2.89 4.45 40.70
N ALA A 421 -3.74 3.70 41.41
CA ALA A 421 -3.66 2.24 41.42
C ALA A 421 -4.14 1.63 40.09
N TYR A 422 -3.56 0.49 39.71
CA TYR A 422 -4.05 -0.29 38.57
C TYR A 422 -5.33 -1.04 38.95
N GLU A 423 -6.46 -0.63 38.35
CA GLU A 423 -7.74 -1.33 38.49
C GLU A 423 -8.12 -2.04 37.18
N PRO A 424 -7.86 -3.36 37.04
CA PRO A 424 -8.06 -4.08 35.79
C PRO A 424 -9.53 -4.15 35.31
N ASP A 425 -10.49 -3.80 36.18
CA ASP A 425 -11.92 -3.90 35.91
C ASP A 425 -12.65 -2.55 35.81
N ALA A 426 -11.96 -1.41 36.04
CA ALA A 426 -12.60 -0.09 36.14
C ALA A 426 -13.29 0.38 34.83
N VAL A 427 -12.86 -0.13 33.67
CA VAL A 427 -13.55 0.09 32.39
C VAL A 427 -13.50 -1.19 31.53
N ARG A 428 -14.02 -2.30 32.05
CA ARG A 428 -14.50 -3.33 31.11
C ARG A 428 -15.79 -2.79 30.50
N ARG A 429 -15.77 -2.45 29.20
CA ARG A 429 -16.99 -2.57 28.40
C ARG A 429 -17.58 -3.94 28.75
N PRO A 430 -18.88 -4.07 29.05
CA PRO A 430 -19.47 -5.40 29.14
C PRO A 430 -19.23 -6.03 27.76
N ALA A 431 -18.25 -6.92 27.69
CA ALA A 431 -18.18 -7.85 26.59
C ALA A 431 -19.52 -8.58 26.69
N VAL A 432 -20.43 -8.29 25.77
CA VAL A 432 -21.48 -9.23 25.43
C VAL A 432 -20.70 -10.44 24.93
N ARG A 433 -20.32 -11.33 25.86
CA ARG A 433 -19.77 -12.62 25.52
C ARG A 433 -20.91 -13.30 24.74
N PRO A 434 -20.74 -13.59 23.44
CA PRO A 434 -21.64 -14.54 22.82
C PRO A 434 -21.62 -15.80 23.68
N ALA A 435 -22.77 -16.45 23.83
CA ALA A 435 -22.91 -17.66 24.63
C ALA A 435 -21.74 -18.61 24.35
N ALA A 436 -21.11 -19.12 25.40
CA ALA A 436 -19.93 -19.98 25.30
C ALA A 436 -20.21 -21.09 24.27
N PRO A 437 -19.35 -21.28 23.26
CA PRO A 437 -19.56 -22.31 22.25
C PRO A 437 -19.57 -23.69 22.91
N ALA A 438 -20.31 -24.64 22.32
CA ALA A 438 -20.58 -25.95 22.92
C ALA A 438 -19.32 -26.76 23.35
N TRP A 439 -18.15 -26.45 22.78
CA TRP A 439 -16.87 -27.07 23.13
C TRP A 439 -16.29 -26.58 24.48
N GLU A 440 -16.80 -25.48 25.04
CA GLU A 440 -16.43 -25.02 26.38
C GLU A 440 -17.27 -25.67 27.50
N SER A 441 -18.26 -26.50 27.16
CA SER A 441 -19.12 -27.17 28.14
C SER A 441 -18.33 -28.07 29.09
N ALA A 442 -18.78 -28.15 30.34
CA ALA A 442 -18.15 -28.98 31.37
C ALA A 442 -18.06 -30.46 30.94
N ALA A 443 -19.03 -30.97 30.16
CA ALA A 443 -19.01 -32.32 29.61
C ALA A 443 -17.82 -32.56 28.66
N VAL A 444 -17.52 -31.61 27.77
CA VAL A 444 -16.37 -31.70 26.85
C VAL A 444 -15.04 -31.60 27.61
N ARG A 445 -14.94 -30.67 28.58
CA ARG A 445 -13.72 -30.49 29.40
C ARG A 445 -13.42 -31.68 30.31
N THR A 446 -14.45 -32.40 30.74
CA THR A 446 -14.33 -33.58 31.63
C THR A 446 -14.26 -34.90 30.87
N GLY A 447 -14.23 -34.86 29.53
CA GLY A 447 -14.16 -36.06 28.70
C GLY A 447 -15.40 -36.94 28.79
N GLN A 448 -16.55 -36.40 29.22
CA GLN A 448 -17.79 -37.14 29.20
C GLN A 448 -18.28 -37.29 27.75
N PRO A 449 -18.65 -38.52 27.32
CA PRO A 449 -19.18 -38.72 25.98
C PRO A 449 -20.48 -37.93 25.83
N PHE A 450 -20.49 -37.01 24.87
CA PHE A 450 -21.68 -36.25 24.50
C PHE A 450 -22.15 -36.73 23.12
N GLN A 451 -23.47 -36.82 22.93
CA GLN A 451 -24.03 -37.09 21.61
C GLN A 451 -24.18 -35.77 20.86
N ALA A 452 -23.29 -35.52 19.90
CA ALA A 452 -23.56 -34.61 18.81
C ALA A 452 -23.92 -35.42 17.56
N GLU A 453 -24.96 -35.02 16.84
CA GLU A 453 -25.18 -35.51 15.48
C GLU A 453 -23.90 -35.25 14.66
N VAL A 454 -23.25 -36.31 14.21
CA VAL A 454 -22.14 -36.20 13.26
C VAL A 454 -22.75 -35.82 11.91
N ARG A 455 -22.88 -34.51 11.69
CA ARG A 455 -23.17 -33.98 10.36
C ARG A 455 -21.93 -34.17 9.49
N PRO A 456 -22.07 -34.60 8.23
CA PRO A 456 -20.93 -34.66 7.31
C PRO A 456 -20.25 -33.30 7.27
N ALA A 457 -18.92 -33.30 7.30
CA ALA A 457 -18.13 -32.08 7.28
C ALA A 457 -18.57 -31.21 6.09
N PRO A 458 -18.91 -29.93 6.31
CA PRO A 458 -19.21 -29.01 5.22
C PRO A 458 -18.07 -29.00 4.20
N PRO A 459 -18.32 -28.80 2.89
CA PRO A 459 -17.31 -28.86 1.83
C PRO A 459 -16.04 -28.00 2.06
N LEU A 460 -16.09 -27.02 2.97
CA LEU A 460 -14.98 -26.15 3.37
C LEU A 460 -14.07 -26.70 4.48
N LEU A 461 -14.52 -27.73 5.23
CA LEU A 461 -13.66 -28.51 6.13
C LEU A 461 -13.05 -29.73 5.41
N ALA A 462 -13.44 -29.98 4.16
CA ALA A 462 -12.69 -30.85 3.28
C ALA A 462 -11.33 -30.19 2.97
N ALA A 463 -10.27 -30.99 2.84
CA ALA A 463 -8.95 -30.49 2.52
C ALA A 463 -9.02 -29.61 1.25
N VAL A 464 -8.70 -28.32 1.41
CA VAL A 464 -8.65 -27.37 0.28
C VAL A 464 -7.56 -27.86 -0.66
N ALA A 465 -7.96 -28.44 -1.78
CA ALA A 465 -7.01 -28.74 -2.83
C ALA A 465 -6.41 -27.41 -3.31
N PRO A 466 -5.08 -27.22 -3.24
CA PRO A 466 -4.46 -25.99 -3.71
C PRO A 466 -4.87 -25.78 -5.17
N ARG A 467 -5.56 -24.66 -5.45
CA ARG A 467 -5.97 -24.30 -6.80
C ARG A 467 -4.75 -23.83 -7.59
N ARG A 468 -3.86 -24.77 -7.95
CA ARG A 468 -2.61 -24.52 -8.68
C ARG A 468 -2.83 -23.76 -10.00
N LEU A 469 -4.03 -23.83 -10.57
CA LEU A 469 -4.41 -23.11 -11.80
C LEU A 469 -4.96 -21.70 -11.56
N ALA A 470 -5.27 -21.31 -10.32
CA ALA A 470 -5.84 -19.99 -10.04
C ALA A 470 -4.87 -18.86 -10.40
N GLN A 471 -3.57 -19.06 -10.17
CA GLN A 471 -2.52 -18.10 -10.55
C GLN A 471 -2.35 -17.95 -12.06
N ALA A 472 -2.81 -18.94 -12.85
CA ALA A 472 -2.76 -18.91 -14.30
C ALA A 472 -4.06 -18.36 -14.94
N ARG A 473 -4.99 -17.80 -14.15
CA ARG A 473 -6.24 -17.19 -14.68
C ARG A 473 -5.99 -15.89 -15.44
N HIS A 474 -4.98 -15.10 -15.03
CA HIS A 474 -4.58 -13.87 -15.71
C HIS A 474 -3.19 -14.06 -16.30
N LEU A 475 -3.05 -13.92 -17.61
CA LEU A 475 -1.80 -14.17 -18.32
C LEU A 475 -1.39 -12.98 -19.16
N ALA A 476 -0.13 -12.59 -19.07
CA ALA A 476 0.46 -11.69 -20.07
C ALA A 476 0.72 -12.49 -21.36
N ALA A 477 0.41 -11.92 -22.51
CA ALA A 477 0.54 -12.62 -23.79
C ALA A 477 1.98 -13.06 -24.10
N THR A 478 2.98 -12.36 -23.56
CA THR A 478 4.40 -12.72 -23.67
C THR A 478 4.75 -14.05 -23.00
N VAL A 479 3.93 -14.51 -22.05
CA VAL A 479 4.10 -15.80 -21.36
C VAL A 479 3.59 -16.96 -22.22
N LEU A 480 2.73 -16.70 -23.21
CA LEU A 480 2.20 -17.74 -24.11
C LEU A 480 3.25 -18.33 -25.03
N ALA A 481 4.35 -17.62 -25.26
CA ALA A 481 5.51 -18.18 -25.94
C ALA A 481 6.12 -19.35 -25.16
N ASP A 482 6.12 -19.29 -23.81
CA ASP A 482 6.58 -20.41 -22.98
C ASP A 482 5.57 -21.59 -23.04
N LEU A 483 4.27 -21.31 -23.21
CA LEU A 483 3.24 -22.33 -23.41
C LEU A 483 3.43 -23.06 -24.76
N GLY A 484 3.65 -22.31 -25.84
CA GLY A 484 3.92 -22.88 -27.16
C GLY A 484 5.28 -23.59 -27.23
N GLY A 485 6.30 -23.04 -26.56
CA GLY A 485 7.61 -23.67 -26.43
C GLY A 485 7.57 -25.00 -25.69
N ALA A 486 6.68 -25.15 -24.70
CA ALA A 486 6.50 -26.41 -23.98
C ALA A 486 5.86 -27.53 -24.83
N ALA A 487 5.34 -27.20 -26.02
CA ALA A 487 4.90 -28.14 -27.04
C ALA A 487 5.97 -28.40 -28.13
N SER A 488 7.21 -27.91 -27.93
CA SER A 488 8.33 -28.18 -28.85
C SER A 488 8.59 -29.69 -28.94
N PRO A 489 8.92 -30.22 -30.13
CA PRO A 489 9.36 -31.61 -30.29
C PRO A 489 10.76 -31.86 -29.68
N ASP A 490 11.52 -30.80 -29.39
CA ASP A 490 12.80 -30.88 -28.69
C ASP A 490 12.56 -30.91 -27.17
N ALA A 491 12.96 -32.01 -26.52
CA ALA A 491 12.69 -32.26 -25.11
C ALA A 491 13.36 -31.22 -24.19
N ASP A 492 14.59 -30.79 -24.51
CA ASP A 492 15.34 -29.84 -23.69
C ASP A 492 14.71 -28.44 -23.78
N GLU A 493 14.29 -28.04 -24.99
CA GLU A 493 13.56 -26.77 -25.19
C GLU A 493 12.18 -26.79 -24.52
N ALA A 494 11.47 -27.91 -24.63
CA ALA A 494 10.15 -28.08 -24.03
C ALA A 494 10.20 -28.05 -22.50
N ASP A 495 11.19 -28.71 -21.90
CA ASP A 495 11.39 -28.71 -20.44
C ASP A 495 11.82 -27.31 -19.95
N ALA A 496 12.74 -26.66 -20.65
CA ALA A 496 13.14 -25.29 -20.31
C ALA A 496 11.97 -24.30 -20.41
N ALA A 497 11.09 -24.45 -21.40
CA ALA A 497 9.89 -23.62 -21.55
C ALA A 497 8.86 -23.91 -20.45
N ARG A 498 8.62 -25.19 -20.12
CA ARG A 498 7.76 -25.61 -19.01
C ARG A 498 8.24 -25.02 -17.68
N ASP A 499 9.53 -25.08 -17.41
CA ASP A 499 10.12 -24.53 -16.19
C ASP A 499 10.03 -23.01 -16.11
N ARG A 500 10.21 -22.30 -17.23
CA ARG A 500 10.01 -20.84 -17.29
C ARG A 500 8.56 -20.48 -17.02
N PHE A 501 7.62 -21.21 -17.64
CA PHE A 501 6.18 -21.02 -17.42
C PHE A 501 5.81 -21.26 -15.95
N ARG A 502 6.20 -22.41 -15.38
CA ARG A 502 5.93 -22.75 -13.97
C ARG A 502 6.48 -21.68 -13.01
N ARG A 503 7.72 -21.22 -13.22
CA ARG A 503 8.33 -20.19 -12.38
C ARG A 503 7.62 -18.84 -12.48
N ARG A 504 7.32 -18.38 -13.70
CA ARG A 504 6.70 -17.08 -13.97
C ARG A 504 5.23 -17.00 -13.56
N VAL A 505 4.49 -18.11 -13.62
CA VAL A 505 3.04 -18.12 -13.47
C VAL A 505 2.57 -18.82 -12.20
N LEU A 506 3.26 -19.88 -11.75
CA LEU A 506 2.75 -20.78 -10.69
C LEU A 506 3.49 -20.69 -9.35
N HIS A 507 4.64 -20.02 -9.31
CA HIS A 507 5.48 -19.99 -8.11
C HIS A 507 5.70 -18.59 -7.54
N ASP A 508 5.17 -17.56 -8.20
CA ASP A 508 5.30 -16.14 -7.81
C ASP A 508 6.72 -15.77 -7.33
N ALA A 509 7.72 -16.41 -7.93
CA ALA A 509 9.12 -16.32 -7.54
C ALA A 509 9.92 -15.90 -8.78
N PRO A 510 10.86 -14.94 -8.64
CA PRO A 510 11.69 -14.54 -9.76
C PRO A 510 12.45 -15.75 -10.30
N ALA A 511 12.38 -15.98 -11.61
CA ALA A 511 12.89 -17.20 -12.23
C ALA A 511 14.37 -17.46 -11.93
N VAL A 512 15.13 -16.39 -11.63
CA VAL A 512 16.48 -16.34 -11.09
C VAL A 512 16.66 -14.97 -10.39
N ILE A 513 17.20 -14.94 -9.16
CA ILE A 513 17.66 -13.68 -8.53
C ILE A 513 18.96 -13.30 -9.22
N HIS A 514 18.97 -12.16 -9.89
CA HIS A 514 20.14 -11.70 -10.63
C HIS A 514 20.78 -10.49 -9.96
N ARG A 515 22.10 -10.37 -10.08
CA ARG A 515 22.83 -9.17 -9.68
C ARG A 515 22.26 -7.95 -10.41
N ALA A 516 21.77 -6.96 -9.66
CA ALA A 516 21.35 -5.66 -10.19
C ALA A 516 22.56 -4.82 -10.66
N TYR A 517 23.76 -5.17 -10.20
CA TYR A 517 25.01 -4.52 -10.55
C TYR A 517 25.94 -5.49 -11.29
N TYR A 518 26.27 -5.16 -12.54
CA TYR A 518 27.37 -5.78 -13.26
C TYR A 518 28.61 -4.92 -13.04
N PRO A 519 29.71 -5.47 -12.48
CA PRO A 519 30.93 -4.70 -12.32
C PRO A 519 31.42 -4.16 -13.68
N PRO A 520 32.08 -2.98 -13.71
CA PRO A 520 32.63 -2.44 -14.95
C PRO A 520 33.55 -3.49 -15.60
N PRO A 521 33.44 -3.70 -16.92
CA PRO A 521 34.21 -4.73 -17.58
C PRO A 521 35.71 -4.42 -17.47
N VAL A 522 36.50 -5.47 -17.25
CA VAL A 522 37.96 -5.38 -17.31
C VAL A 522 38.35 -5.04 -18.76
N LYS A 523 39.40 -4.22 -18.94
CA LYS A 523 39.89 -3.79 -20.26
C LYS A 523 40.04 -5.00 -21.19
N GLY A 524 39.26 -5.05 -22.27
CA GLY A 524 39.22 -6.16 -23.25
C GLY A 524 38.03 -7.11 -23.13
N GLN A 525 37.15 -6.97 -22.12
CA GLN A 525 35.89 -7.71 -22.02
C GLN A 525 34.70 -6.88 -22.53
N GLN A 526 33.75 -7.53 -23.22
CA GLN A 526 32.51 -6.88 -23.62
C GLN A 526 31.66 -6.53 -22.39
N PRO A 527 31.05 -5.33 -22.34
CA PRO A 527 30.14 -4.97 -21.27
C PRO A 527 28.95 -5.92 -21.22
N VAL A 528 28.48 -6.23 -20.00
CA VAL A 528 27.47 -7.27 -19.77
C VAL A 528 26.11 -6.64 -19.50
N TYR A 529 25.17 -6.83 -20.42
CA TYR A 529 23.73 -6.64 -20.25
C TYR A 529 22.99 -7.84 -20.84
N ARG A 530 21.73 -8.06 -20.43
CA ARG A 530 20.96 -9.22 -20.89
C ARG A 530 20.40 -9.01 -22.29
N ALA A 531 20.29 -10.10 -23.05
CA ALA A 531 19.64 -10.09 -24.36
C ALA A 531 18.20 -9.54 -24.30
N ARG A 532 17.49 -9.79 -23.19
CA ARG A 532 16.17 -9.22 -22.94
C ARG A 532 16.19 -7.69 -22.82
N GLN A 533 17.14 -7.12 -22.06
CA GLN A 533 17.25 -5.66 -21.91
C GLN A 533 17.52 -4.97 -23.25
N LEU A 534 18.31 -5.60 -24.12
CA LEU A 534 18.49 -5.13 -25.50
C LEU A 534 17.20 -5.25 -26.32
N GLY A 535 16.44 -6.34 -26.13
CA GLY A 535 15.14 -6.53 -26.75
C GLY A 535 14.15 -5.43 -26.35
N ASP A 536 14.00 -5.19 -25.05
CA ASP A 536 13.10 -4.18 -24.49
C ASP A 536 13.48 -2.78 -25.00
N LEU A 537 14.78 -2.47 -25.10
CA LEU A 537 15.29 -1.23 -25.71
C LEU A 537 14.89 -1.08 -27.19
N VAL A 538 15.02 -2.14 -27.98
CA VAL A 538 14.63 -2.13 -29.41
C VAL A 538 13.12 -2.02 -29.58
N HIS A 539 12.32 -2.72 -28.76
CA HIS A 539 10.86 -2.58 -28.77
C HIS A 539 10.45 -1.16 -28.39
N ALA A 540 11.01 -0.58 -27.32
CA ALA A 540 10.76 0.80 -26.92
C ALA A 540 11.03 1.78 -28.07
N ALA A 541 12.14 1.60 -28.80
CA ALA A 541 12.44 2.41 -29.97
C ALA A 541 11.41 2.25 -31.09
N LEU A 542 10.96 1.03 -31.39
CA LEU A 542 9.95 0.76 -32.42
C LEU A 542 8.57 1.33 -32.09
N ARG A 543 8.23 1.52 -30.80
CA ARG A 543 6.99 2.22 -30.38
C ARG A 543 6.95 3.65 -30.90
N TRP A 544 8.06 4.35 -30.72
CA TRP A 544 8.18 5.79 -30.96
C TRP A 544 8.64 6.12 -32.38
N TRP A 545 9.24 5.15 -33.08
CA TRP A 545 9.71 5.29 -34.46
C TRP A 545 8.53 5.40 -35.43
N SER A 546 7.90 6.58 -35.44
CA SER A 546 6.88 6.93 -36.40
C SER A 546 7.50 7.01 -37.78
N LEU A 547 7.20 6.03 -38.64
CA LEU A 547 7.48 6.13 -40.07
C LEU A 547 6.77 7.41 -40.60
N PRO A 548 7.29 8.15 -41.61
CA PRO A 548 8.55 7.94 -42.30
C PRO A 548 9.71 8.53 -41.49
N TYR A 549 10.90 8.00 -41.75
CA TYR A 549 12.19 8.55 -41.35
C TYR A 549 12.31 10.00 -41.84
N GLU A 550 11.77 10.96 -41.11
CA GLU A 550 12.05 12.36 -41.35
C GLU A 550 13.47 12.63 -40.88
N GLU A 551 14.23 13.36 -41.70
CA GLU A 551 15.56 13.90 -41.41
C GLU A 551 15.59 14.83 -40.18
N THR A 552 14.48 14.94 -39.43
CA THR A 552 14.27 15.86 -38.31
C THR A 552 14.92 15.38 -37.00
N MET A 553 15.17 14.08 -36.81
CA MET A 553 15.82 13.58 -35.59
C MET A 553 17.30 13.26 -35.82
N SER A 554 18.17 14.06 -35.22
CA SER A 554 19.63 13.90 -35.35
C SER A 554 20.11 12.53 -34.85
N ALA A 555 21.29 12.10 -35.31
CA ALA A 555 21.87 10.83 -34.85
C ALA A 555 22.18 10.86 -33.35
N GLU A 556 22.51 12.03 -32.82
CA GLU A 556 22.77 12.29 -31.40
C GLU A 556 21.50 12.12 -30.57
N LEU A 557 20.40 12.75 -30.96
CA LEU A 557 19.13 12.66 -30.22
C LEU A 557 18.58 11.21 -30.18
N ARG A 558 18.79 10.43 -31.25
CA ARG A 558 18.48 8.99 -31.27
C ARG A 558 19.29 8.19 -30.26
N ARG A 559 20.59 8.48 -30.16
CA ARG A 559 21.45 7.84 -29.16
C ARG A 559 21.04 8.22 -27.75
N ASP A 560 20.76 9.49 -27.49
CA ASP A 560 20.37 9.97 -26.16
C ASP A 560 19.04 9.35 -25.70
N LEU A 561 18.07 9.23 -26.61
CA LEU A 561 16.79 8.56 -26.33
C LEU A 561 16.99 7.08 -25.99
N LEU A 562 17.77 6.36 -26.79
CA LEU A 562 18.09 4.95 -26.51
C LEU A 562 18.90 4.79 -25.22
N ALA A 563 19.77 5.73 -24.89
CA ALA A 563 20.53 5.74 -23.64
C ALA A 563 19.60 5.91 -22.43
N SER A 564 18.60 6.78 -22.54
CA SER A 564 17.56 6.96 -21.53
C SER A 564 16.77 5.66 -21.30
N TYR A 565 16.32 4.99 -22.37
CA TYR A 565 15.63 3.70 -22.25
C TYR A 565 16.54 2.59 -21.71
N ALA A 566 17.83 2.58 -22.07
CA ALA A 566 18.79 1.63 -21.52
C ALA A 566 18.90 1.78 -20.01
N TRP A 567 18.92 3.03 -19.52
CA TRP A 567 18.92 3.34 -18.09
C TRP A 567 17.64 2.87 -17.38
N GLU A 568 16.46 3.16 -17.95
CA GLU A 568 15.16 2.69 -17.44
C GLU A 568 15.08 1.16 -17.35
N ASN A 569 15.70 0.46 -18.29
CA ASN A 569 15.78 -1.00 -18.32
C ASN A 569 16.90 -1.58 -17.45
N GLY A 570 17.51 -0.77 -16.57
CA GLY A 570 18.50 -1.21 -15.58
C GLY A 570 19.91 -1.44 -16.15
N ILE A 571 20.23 -0.88 -17.31
CA ILE A 571 21.61 -0.80 -17.82
C ILE A 571 22.22 0.50 -17.31
N THR A 572 23.01 0.41 -16.24
CA THR A 572 23.45 1.60 -15.47
C THR A 572 24.90 2.00 -15.71
N SER A 573 25.73 1.15 -16.32
CA SER A 573 27.12 1.46 -16.65
C SER A 573 27.18 2.21 -17.99
N THR A 574 27.89 3.34 -18.04
CA THR A 574 28.06 4.15 -19.26
C THR A 574 28.55 3.32 -20.45
N LEU A 575 29.58 2.48 -20.26
CA LEU A 575 30.10 1.62 -21.32
C LEU A 575 29.08 0.54 -21.79
N ALA A 576 28.25 0.05 -20.87
CA ALA A 576 27.19 -0.91 -21.19
C ALA A 576 26.01 -0.24 -21.90
N ILE A 577 25.68 1.00 -21.53
CA ILE A 577 24.70 1.84 -22.21
C ILE A 577 25.18 2.09 -23.64
N ASP A 578 26.41 2.57 -23.84
CA ASP A 578 26.95 2.86 -25.16
C ASP A 578 26.90 1.62 -26.08
N HIS A 579 27.37 0.47 -25.58
CA HIS A 579 27.33 -0.76 -26.36
C HIS A 579 25.89 -1.25 -26.62
N ALA A 580 24.96 -1.11 -25.67
CA ALA A 580 23.56 -1.48 -25.87
C ALA A 580 22.89 -0.58 -26.92
N VAL A 581 23.14 0.73 -26.87
CA VAL A 581 22.67 1.73 -27.83
C VAL A 581 23.21 1.42 -29.22
N ASP A 582 24.50 1.14 -29.37
CA ASP A 582 25.12 0.80 -30.66
C ASP A 582 24.49 -0.45 -31.28
N ARG A 583 24.26 -1.46 -30.44
CA ARG A 583 23.62 -2.71 -30.87
C ARG A 583 22.15 -2.49 -31.24
N ALA A 584 21.41 -1.66 -30.50
CA ALA A 584 20.03 -1.32 -30.81
C ALA A 584 19.93 -0.55 -32.14
N MET A 585 20.80 0.45 -32.35
CA MET A 585 20.89 1.20 -33.61
C MET A 585 21.14 0.30 -34.81
N GLN A 586 22.09 -0.65 -34.71
CA GLN A 586 22.36 -1.63 -35.79
C GLN A 586 21.15 -2.52 -36.11
N LEU A 587 20.37 -2.91 -35.09
CA LEU A 587 19.18 -3.73 -35.27
C LEU A 587 18.04 -2.93 -35.92
N LEU A 588 17.85 -1.68 -35.51
CA LEU A 588 16.85 -0.77 -36.07
C LEU A 588 17.20 -0.40 -37.52
N GLU A 589 18.47 -0.12 -37.81
CA GLU A 589 18.96 0.12 -39.18
C GLU A 589 18.78 -1.12 -40.06
N ARG A 590 19.02 -2.32 -39.54
CA ARG A 590 18.72 -3.56 -40.28
C ARG A 590 17.23 -3.66 -40.61
N PHE A 591 16.34 -3.29 -39.68
CA PHE A 591 14.90 -3.35 -39.89
C PHE A 591 14.44 -2.46 -41.05
N THR A 592 15.04 -1.27 -41.23
CA THR A 592 14.67 -0.35 -42.34
C THR A 592 14.93 -0.92 -43.73
N HIS A 593 15.79 -1.92 -43.84
CA HIS A 593 16.14 -2.59 -45.10
C HIS A 593 15.30 -3.86 -45.36
N THR A 594 14.23 -4.09 -44.59
CA THR A 594 13.43 -5.32 -44.70
C THR A 594 12.19 -5.14 -45.58
N PRO A 595 11.69 -6.22 -46.21
CA PRO A 595 10.42 -6.17 -46.96
C PRO A 595 9.22 -5.76 -46.11
N LEU A 596 9.20 -6.14 -44.82
CA LEU A 596 8.13 -5.73 -43.90
C LEU A 596 8.11 -4.22 -43.71
N TYR A 597 9.27 -3.60 -43.45
CA TYR A 597 9.39 -2.15 -43.34
C TYR A 597 8.93 -1.44 -44.63
N ALA A 598 9.33 -1.94 -45.80
CA ALA A 598 8.90 -1.42 -47.09
C ALA A 598 7.36 -1.48 -47.27
N SER A 599 6.73 -2.58 -46.83
CA SER A 599 5.27 -2.75 -46.85
C SER A 599 4.55 -1.77 -45.93
N ILE A 600 5.03 -1.58 -44.69
CA ILE A 600 4.45 -0.62 -43.75
C ILE A 600 4.62 0.82 -44.28
N LEU A 601 5.77 1.14 -44.86
CA LEU A 601 6.01 2.46 -45.47
C LEU A 601 5.11 2.71 -46.69
N ALA A 602 4.86 1.69 -47.51
CA ALA A 602 3.93 1.79 -48.63
C ALA A 602 2.49 2.03 -48.15
N ALA A 603 2.03 1.29 -47.13
CA ALA A 603 0.74 1.51 -46.49
C ALA A 603 0.59 2.96 -46.00
N GLN A 604 1.62 3.48 -45.35
CA GLN A 604 1.60 4.84 -44.85
C GLN A 604 1.53 5.88 -45.97
N ARG A 605 2.35 5.73 -47.02
CA ARG A 605 2.35 6.63 -48.18
C ARG A 605 1.00 6.63 -48.91
N ALA A 606 0.30 5.50 -48.87
CA ALA A 606 -1.05 5.36 -49.39
C ALA A 606 -2.15 5.90 -48.45
N GLY A 607 -1.80 6.40 -47.26
CA GLY A 607 -2.76 6.89 -46.27
C GLY A 607 -3.60 5.77 -45.63
N LEU A 608 -3.14 4.51 -45.69
CA LEU A 608 -3.85 3.38 -45.14
C LEU A 608 -3.67 3.27 -43.62
N PRO A 609 -4.62 2.64 -42.89
CA PRO A 609 -4.53 2.46 -41.44
C PRO A 609 -3.28 1.69 -40.99
N ILE A 610 -2.59 2.25 -39.99
CA ILE A 610 -1.46 1.64 -39.28
C ILE A 610 -1.66 1.86 -37.79
N LEU A 611 -1.85 0.78 -37.05
CA LEU A 611 -2.01 0.75 -35.61
C LEU A 611 -0.75 0.16 -34.99
N ARG A 612 -0.07 0.92 -34.14
CA ARG A 612 1.14 0.47 -33.41
C ARG A 612 0.81 0.34 -31.94
N GLU A 613 1.47 -0.59 -31.26
CA GLU A 613 1.31 -0.84 -29.84
C GLU A 613 -0.17 -0.95 -29.41
N LEU A 614 -0.95 -1.72 -30.18
CA LEU A 614 -2.39 -1.87 -29.96
C LEU A 614 -2.62 -2.74 -28.71
N PRO A 615 -3.10 -2.17 -27.57
CA PRO A 615 -3.38 -2.96 -26.39
C PRO A 615 -4.63 -3.81 -26.62
N PHE A 616 -4.65 -5.01 -26.04
CA PHE A 616 -5.82 -5.87 -26.10
C PHE A 616 -6.04 -6.63 -24.80
N ILE A 617 -7.30 -7.01 -24.60
CA ILE A 617 -7.73 -8.00 -23.61
C ILE A 617 -8.48 -9.08 -24.39
N TYR A 618 -8.03 -10.31 -24.25
CA TYR A 618 -8.65 -11.49 -24.86
C TYR A 618 -9.17 -12.39 -23.75
N GLU A 619 -10.49 -12.57 -23.72
CA GLU A 619 -11.16 -13.42 -22.75
C GLU A 619 -11.42 -14.80 -23.37
N SER A 620 -11.03 -15.85 -22.65
CA SER A 620 -11.47 -17.23 -22.90
C SER A 620 -12.17 -17.76 -21.65
N ASP A 621 -13.01 -18.78 -21.79
CA ASP A 621 -13.92 -19.33 -20.75
C ASP A 621 -13.33 -19.50 -19.33
N ALA A 622 -12.01 -19.58 -19.16
CA ALA A 622 -11.34 -19.68 -17.87
C ALA A 622 -10.09 -18.78 -17.69
N HIS A 623 -9.72 -17.98 -18.69
CA HIS A 623 -8.49 -17.18 -18.68
C HIS A 623 -8.66 -15.83 -19.36
N ILE A 624 -8.09 -14.80 -18.74
CA ILE A 624 -7.95 -13.47 -19.32
C ILE A 624 -6.49 -13.29 -19.76
N VAL A 625 -6.31 -13.05 -21.05
CA VAL A 625 -5.00 -12.75 -21.64
C VAL A 625 -4.94 -11.26 -21.96
N HIS A 626 -3.92 -10.58 -21.48
CA HIS A 626 -3.67 -9.18 -21.81
C HIS A 626 -2.31 -9.03 -22.49
N GLY A 627 -2.20 -8.06 -23.39
CA GLY A 627 -0.95 -7.82 -24.10
C GLY A 627 -1.03 -6.62 -25.01
N VAL A 628 0.04 -6.44 -25.78
CA VAL A 628 0.16 -5.39 -26.77
C VAL A 628 0.59 -6.04 -28.08
N ILE A 629 -0.12 -5.72 -29.15
CA ILE A 629 0.24 -6.09 -30.52
C ILE A 629 1.19 -5.02 -31.04
N ASP A 630 2.39 -5.40 -31.45
CA ASP A 630 3.42 -4.46 -31.88
C ASP A 630 2.95 -3.60 -33.07
N ILE A 631 2.40 -4.24 -34.13
CA ILE A 631 1.81 -3.52 -35.27
C ILE A 631 0.68 -4.30 -35.97
N LEU A 632 -0.35 -3.58 -36.40
CA LEU A 632 -1.46 -4.03 -37.23
C LEU A 632 -1.73 -2.99 -38.31
N PHE A 633 -1.62 -3.34 -39.59
CA PHE A 633 -1.74 -2.39 -40.69
C PHE A 633 -2.38 -2.98 -41.94
N GLN A 634 -2.94 -2.14 -42.80
CA GLN A 634 -3.53 -2.54 -44.07
C GLN A 634 -2.50 -2.43 -45.22
N ARG A 635 -2.38 -3.47 -46.05
CA ARG A 635 -1.40 -3.53 -47.13
C ARG A 635 -1.82 -2.71 -48.35
N ALA A 636 -0.89 -1.93 -48.90
CA ALA A 636 -1.10 -1.13 -50.11
C ALA A 636 -1.06 -1.93 -51.42
N ASP A 637 -0.47 -3.13 -51.40
CA ASP A 637 -0.27 -3.97 -52.59
C ASP A 637 -1.37 -5.03 -52.78
N THR A 638 -2.42 -5.00 -51.96
CA THR A 638 -3.56 -5.93 -52.03
C THR A 638 -4.87 -5.21 -52.35
N PRO A 639 -5.67 -5.68 -53.34
CA PRO A 639 -6.95 -5.05 -53.72
C PRO A 639 -8.05 -5.10 -52.64
N ASP A 640 -7.97 -6.04 -51.69
CA ASP A 640 -9.07 -6.41 -50.77
C ASP A 640 -8.89 -5.90 -49.33
N GLU A 641 -8.21 -4.77 -49.12
CA GLU A 641 -8.06 -4.18 -47.77
C GLU A 641 -7.51 -5.15 -46.71
N ARG A 642 -6.59 -6.03 -47.09
CA ARG A 642 -6.09 -7.06 -46.18
C ARG A 642 -5.25 -6.47 -45.05
N TRP A 643 -5.66 -6.80 -43.83
CA TRP A 643 -4.92 -6.50 -42.61
C TRP A 643 -3.76 -7.46 -42.40
N THR A 644 -2.62 -6.92 -41.98
CA THR A 644 -1.42 -7.67 -41.61
C THR A 644 -1.02 -7.30 -40.19
N LEU A 645 -0.87 -8.32 -39.36
CA LEU A 645 -0.35 -8.23 -38.01
C LEU A 645 1.11 -8.67 -38.02
N ALA A 646 2.01 -7.89 -37.42
CA ALA A 646 3.39 -8.31 -37.22
C ALA A 646 3.81 -8.18 -35.75
N ASP A 647 4.47 -9.21 -35.25
CA ASP A 647 5.09 -9.26 -33.91
C ASP A 647 6.61 -9.31 -34.07
N TYR A 648 7.31 -8.42 -33.38
CA TYR A 648 8.75 -8.24 -33.47
C TYR A 648 9.46 -9.14 -32.47
N LYS A 649 10.55 -9.78 -32.91
CA LYS A 649 11.40 -10.62 -32.06
C LYS A 649 12.86 -10.29 -32.23
N THR A 650 13.53 -10.10 -31.09
CA THR A 650 14.99 -9.87 -31.00
C THR A 650 15.77 -11.13 -30.60
N SER A 651 15.08 -12.26 -30.45
CA SER A 651 15.68 -13.55 -30.04
C SER A 651 16.75 -14.03 -31.02
N ARG A 652 17.80 -14.65 -30.47
CA ARG A 652 18.85 -15.36 -31.23
C ARG A 652 18.50 -16.84 -31.29
N LEU A 653 18.75 -17.47 -32.44
CA LEU A 653 18.60 -18.90 -32.63
C LEU A 653 19.66 -19.68 -31.81
N PRO A 654 19.34 -20.88 -31.30
CA PRO A 654 20.28 -21.77 -30.63
C PRO A 654 21.49 -22.13 -31.53
N ARG A 655 22.67 -22.32 -30.91
CA ARG A 655 23.95 -22.55 -31.61
C ARG A 655 24.00 -23.83 -32.47
N THR A 656 23.14 -24.80 -32.20
CA THR A 656 23.08 -26.11 -32.88
C THR A 656 22.56 -26.05 -34.32
N VAL A 657 22.10 -24.89 -34.79
CA VAL A 657 21.44 -24.74 -36.11
C VAL A 657 22.25 -23.91 -37.12
N ASN A 658 23.43 -23.41 -36.72
CA ASN A 658 24.25 -22.52 -37.56
C ASN A 658 25.13 -23.21 -38.60
N SER A 659 25.00 -24.52 -38.78
CA SER A 659 25.82 -25.30 -39.71
C SER A 659 25.14 -25.45 -41.08
N GLY A 660 25.20 -24.40 -41.91
CA GLY A 660 24.97 -24.48 -43.36
C GLY A 660 23.58 -24.06 -43.86
N GLY A 661 23.47 -22.86 -44.46
CA GLY A 661 22.46 -22.48 -45.46
C GLY A 661 20.96 -22.50 -45.09
N GLN A 662 20.56 -22.98 -43.91
CA GLN A 662 19.17 -23.25 -43.54
C GLN A 662 18.54 -22.22 -42.56
N ALA A 663 18.98 -20.96 -42.58
CA ALA A 663 18.51 -19.94 -41.63
C ALA A 663 16.98 -19.74 -41.65
N SER A 664 16.35 -19.74 -42.82
CA SER A 664 14.88 -19.60 -42.94
C SER A 664 14.12 -20.79 -42.34
N VAL A 665 14.65 -22.01 -42.48
CA VAL A 665 14.06 -23.23 -41.89
C VAL A 665 14.21 -23.21 -40.36
N ALA A 666 15.37 -22.76 -39.86
CA ALA A 666 15.62 -22.59 -38.44
C ALA A 666 14.69 -21.56 -37.79
N LEU A 667 14.45 -20.43 -38.48
CA LEU A 667 13.50 -19.41 -38.04
C LEU A 667 12.07 -19.92 -38.05
N ALA A 668 11.65 -20.63 -39.11
CA ALA A 668 10.31 -21.22 -39.18
C ALA A 668 10.07 -22.22 -38.04
N ARG A 669 11.07 -23.06 -37.73
CA ARG A 669 11.01 -23.99 -36.59
C ARG A 669 10.91 -23.25 -35.26
N HIS A 670 11.74 -22.22 -35.06
CA HIS A 670 11.73 -21.41 -33.84
C HIS A 670 10.44 -20.57 -33.70
N ALA A 671 9.77 -20.22 -34.80
CA ALA A 671 8.53 -19.45 -34.80
C ALA A 671 7.33 -20.22 -34.19
N VAL A 672 7.37 -21.55 -34.22
CA VAL A 672 6.30 -22.43 -33.71
C VAL A 672 5.93 -22.12 -32.25
N GLN A 673 6.92 -21.80 -31.40
CA GLN A 673 6.68 -21.48 -29.99
C GLN A 673 5.79 -20.23 -29.80
N TYR A 674 5.73 -19.33 -30.80
CA TYR A 674 4.94 -18.11 -30.75
C TYR A 674 3.54 -18.28 -31.38
N HIS A 675 3.21 -19.43 -31.97
CA HIS A 675 1.92 -19.64 -32.64
C HIS A 675 0.72 -19.41 -31.72
N VAL A 676 0.81 -19.81 -30.45
CA VAL A 676 -0.25 -19.53 -29.45
C VAL A 676 -0.35 -18.02 -29.21
N GLN A 677 0.77 -17.33 -29.02
CA GLN A 677 0.81 -15.89 -28.79
C GLN A 677 0.19 -15.12 -29.96
N VAL A 678 0.68 -15.35 -31.18
CA VAL A 678 0.21 -14.62 -32.36
C VAL A 678 -1.19 -15.04 -32.80
N GLY A 679 -1.63 -16.26 -32.46
CA GLY A 679 -3.01 -16.69 -32.64
C GLY A 679 -3.99 -15.90 -31.78
N ILE A 680 -3.64 -15.65 -30.52
CA ILE A 680 -4.43 -14.77 -29.65
C ILE A 680 -4.40 -13.34 -30.17
N TYR A 681 -3.26 -12.85 -30.64
CA TYR A 681 -3.17 -11.52 -31.26
C TYR A 681 -4.11 -11.40 -32.45
N ALA A 682 -4.15 -12.40 -33.33
CA ALA A 682 -5.03 -12.43 -34.50
C ALA A 682 -6.51 -12.47 -34.11
N GLN A 683 -6.88 -13.26 -33.09
CA GLN A 683 -8.27 -13.33 -32.60
C GLN A 683 -8.70 -12.03 -31.91
N ALA A 684 -7.82 -11.44 -31.09
CA ALA A 684 -8.07 -10.14 -30.46
C ALA A 684 -8.22 -9.04 -31.52
N ALA A 685 -7.32 -9.01 -32.52
CA ALA A 685 -7.40 -8.09 -33.65
C ALA A 685 -8.71 -8.26 -34.43
N ALA A 686 -9.16 -9.49 -34.69
CA ALA A 686 -10.42 -9.74 -35.41
C ALA A 686 -11.64 -9.13 -34.70
N GLY A 687 -11.65 -9.06 -33.37
CA GLY A 687 -12.69 -8.35 -32.61
C GLY A 687 -12.76 -6.85 -32.97
N TYR A 688 -11.61 -6.21 -33.19
CA TYR A 688 -11.54 -4.82 -33.65
C TYR A 688 -11.84 -4.65 -35.14
N LEU A 689 -11.57 -5.67 -35.95
CA LEU A 689 -11.71 -5.68 -37.40
C LEU A 689 -13.05 -6.27 -37.89
N GLY A 690 -14.09 -6.29 -37.05
CA GLY A 690 -15.42 -6.76 -37.44
C GLY A 690 -15.47 -8.25 -37.85
N GLY A 691 -14.56 -9.08 -37.31
CA GLY A 691 -14.45 -10.50 -37.59
C GLY A 691 -13.44 -10.88 -38.67
N GLN A 692 -12.80 -9.91 -39.35
CA GLN A 692 -11.75 -10.19 -40.33
C GLN A 692 -10.45 -10.63 -39.65
N LEU A 693 -9.91 -11.78 -40.05
CA LEU A 693 -8.63 -12.26 -39.56
C LEU A 693 -7.47 -11.61 -40.32
N PRO A 694 -6.45 -11.07 -39.62
CA PRO A 694 -5.27 -10.53 -40.28
C PRO A 694 -4.32 -11.64 -40.75
N ASP A 695 -3.53 -11.35 -41.79
CA ASP A 695 -2.33 -12.11 -42.13
C ASP A 695 -1.30 -11.94 -40.99
N VAL A 696 -0.71 -13.02 -40.50
CA VAL A 696 0.16 -12.99 -39.31
C VAL A 696 1.63 -13.18 -39.69
N LEU A 697 2.48 -12.27 -39.24
CA LEU A 697 3.93 -12.30 -39.43
C LEU A 697 4.66 -12.26 -38.07
N ILE A 698 5.70 -13.07 -37.93
CA ILE A 698 6.70 -12.92 -36.87
C ILE A 698 7.97 -12.38 -37.50
N HIS A 699 8.39 -11.18 -37.12
CA HIS A 699 9.56 -10.53 -37.69
C HIS A 699 10.76 -10.61 -36.76
N TYR A 700 11.79 -11.32 -37.22
CA TYR A 700 13.05 -11.45 -36.49
C TYR A 700 14.02 -10.34 -36.87
N ILE A 701 14.04 -9.27 -36.08
CA ILE A 701 14.88 -8.08 -36.32
C ILE A 701 16.36 -8.46 -36.39
N THR A 702 16.81 -9.39 -35.54
CA THR A 702 18.19 -9.88 -35.54
C THR A 702 18.60 -10.51 -36.86
N TYR A 703 17.67 -11.04 -37.65
CA TYR A 703 17.95 -11.70 -38.93
C TYR A 703 17.45 -10.90 -40.13
N GLY A 704 16.66 -9.84 -39.91
CA GLY A 704 16.02 -9.07 -40.99
C GLY A 704 15.01 -9.89 -41.80
N GLN A 705 14.43 -10.92 -41.21
CA GLN A 705 13.56 -11.89 -41.89
C GLN A 705 12.22 -12.03 -41.17
N SER A 706 11.15 -12.14 -41.96
CA SER A 706 9.80 -12.42 -41.47
C SER A 706 9.42 -13.87 -41.73
N VAL A 707 8.74 -14.50 -40.77
CA VAL A 707 8.09 -15.80 -40.91
C VAL A 707 6.59 -15.57 -40.98
N ALA A 708 5.95 -15.97 -42.08
CA ALA A 708 4.50 -15.95 -42.19
C ALA A 708 3.89 -17.14 -41.46
N VAL A 709 2.87 -16.89 -40.65
CA VAL A 709 2.17 -17.93 -39.87
C VAL A 709 0.79 -18.14 -40.49
N ALA A 710 0.59 -19.31 -41.10
CA ALA A 710 -0.69 -19.65 -41.72
C ALA A 710 -1.82 -19.73 -40.67
N PRO A 711 -3.06 -19.30 -40.99
CA PRO A 711 -4.20 -19.38 -40.09
C PRO A 711 -4.40 -20.76 -39.45
N GLN A 712 -4.26 -21.82 -40.24
CA GLN A 712 -4.41 -23.19 -39.79
C GLN A 712 -3.39 -23.56 -38.69
N ALA A 713 -2.19 -22.98 -38.72
CA ALA A 713 -1.12 -23.31 -37.79
C ALA A 713 -1.39 -22.78 -36.38
N TRP A 714 -1.82 -21.52 -36.25
CA TRP A 714 -2.17 -20.95 -34.95
C TRP A 714 -3.58 -21.36 -34.50
N GLN A 715 -4.52 -21.62 -35.42
CA GLN A 715 -5.82 -22.21 -35.08
C GLN A 715 -5.65 -23.62 -34.51
N ALA A 716 -4.78 -24.45 -35.09
CA ALA A 716 -4.44 -25.77 -34.54
C ALA A 716 -3.78 -25.65 -33.16
N ALA A 717 -2.89 -24.67 -32.97
CA ALA A 717 -2.27 -24.40 -31.67
C ALA A 717 -3.28 -23.97 -30.60
N LEU A 718 -4.39 -23.33 -30.99
CA LEU A 718 -5.47 -22.91 -30.10
C LEU A 718 -6.62 -23.93 -29.99
N ALA A 719 -6.69 -24.94 -30.86
CA ALA A 719 -7.82 -25.88 -30.95
C ALA A 719 -8.08 -26.66 -29.65
N HIS A 720 -7.04 -26.87 -28.84
CA HIS A 720 -7.18 -27.53 -27.53
C HIS A 720 -7.47 -26.56 -26.38
N GLY A 721 -7.63 -25.26 -26.65
CA GLY A 721 -7.81 -24.23 -25.63
C GLY A 721 -6.55 -23.98 -24.78
N ILE A 722 -6.51 -22.83 -24.12
CA ILE A 722 -5.41 -22.44 -23.22
C ILE A 722 -5.43 -23.30 -21.96
N ARG A 723 -6.63 -23.57 -21.41
CA ARG A 723 -6.83 -24.28 -20.15
C ARG A 723 -6.24 -25.70 -20.14
N PRO A 724 -6.49 -26.58 -21.14
CA PRO A 724 -5.91 -27.93 -21.16
C PRO A 724 -4.40 -27.94 -21.32
N GLN A 725 -3.83 -26.96 -22.04
CA GLN A 725 -2.38 -26.84 -22.20
C GLN A 725 -1.71 -26.47 -20.87
N ILE A 726 -2.26 -25.50 -20.13
CA ILE A 726 -1.79 -25.15 -18.79
C ILE A 726 -1.97 -26.33 -17.82
N ALA A 727 -3.11 -27.04 -17.88
CA ALA A 727 -3.35 -28.19 -17.02
C ALA A 727 -2.33 -29.33 -17.24
N ARG A 728 -1.85 -29.55 -18.47
CA ARG A 728 -0.75 -30.50 -18.75
C ARG A 728 0.59 -30.04 -18.19
N LEU A 729 0.84 -28.73 -18.16
CA LEU A 729 2.08 -28.18 -17.60
C LEU A 729 2.06 -28.16 -16.06
N VAL A 730 0.89 -28.13 -15.43
CA VAL A 730 0.75 -28.10 -13.96
C VAL A 730 0.70 -29.49 -13.32
N LYS A 731 0.21 -30.49 -14.07
CA LYS A 731 0.41 -31.91 -13.75
C LYS A 731 1.88 -32.28 -13.87
#